data_AF-A0A1G5A643-F1
#
_entry.id   AF-A0A1G5A643-F1
#
_cell.length_a   1.000
_cell.length_b   1.000
_cell.length_c   1.000
_cell.angle_alpha   90.00
_cell.angle_beta   90.00
_cell.angle_gamma   90.00
#
_symmetry.space_group_name_H-M   'P 1'
#
loop_
_entity.id
_entity.type
_entity.pdbx_description
1 polymer ?
#
loop_
_entity_poly.entity_id
_entity_poly.type
_entity_poly.pdbx_seq_one_letter_code
_entity_poly.pdbx_strand_id
1 'polypeptide(L)'
;MTNSHWTRARMAGLVGLAALSLAACGGGGGGGGFFPIAGPVAGNPGTPANPDTPPVALQPLAGGSQYAGTASFGDTVSITLDQPAAGQLTLRFVDSRFGLAGALSASYATQPDGSLLATKFAAVAGTGVPDALTAALPKLSLRFHVDGALLSGSLAQVPNLKAADGSLLQGEVAASNQGAADVARLAGVYSFIKRTTAYNAKGVAQGAAAAEFGQLNIKADGSVRACVGQAYADNCSAGQPGKLAAEADQKTYPGALALTIDGQRIGRVMVNAQSGAAMLLADEFTSAADGSFRTGTWVLQSAAVALPATALDGEWLCSQPELDAKTGAATGRTQRNFVSVGTGLLQTDTIDTDVKLSANAGIGGASTSAVSGMNGLVAGQWSDSQKAGRVLLPVGKQTAYYIGTGASTGAAAGSNISGVCRALPVQPVINTYAAAAFNVPMAIRIGDARPTQPAIGYDQVYYKQARYRNTAVAKEWMKEFADFCEAAGLSDVDNNTVSSNSVLNNPATFTCTGNVNALDITAMKSAVVGPRGVLYLTDGHHTLTSFWEAPNGGGADVKVPVVMKGNFMSQNNATFWRGMRANKTVWLKQPDGRAITPAELPQQLGLSNGLQDDPYRALLYFTRDVGYKQPADSTEFLEFYWSEWLQAAPQNLKLSAYTLTNASSYLQAITDASNLMIATPGDTIIGSSGKTALQMGKLASFSTKDFKALSVPVTDAKPGKLAYALYYRALLAAK
;
A
#
# COMPACT_ATOMS: atom_id res chain seq x y z
N MET A 1 23.71 -53.68 20.45
CA MET A 1 24.53 -53.90 19.23
C MET A 1 24.83 -52.51 18.67
N THR A 2 25.88 -51.82 19.15
CA THR A 2 27.28 -51.85 18.64
C THR A 2 27.36 -51.27 17.23
N ASN A 3 28.17 -50.28 16.84
CA ASN A 3 29.34 -49.59 17.40
C ASN A 3 29.46 -48.25 16.62
N SER A 4 29.77 -47.09 17.24
CA SER A 4 31.12 -46.60 17.55
C SER A 4 32.05 -46.53 16.33
N HIS A 5 32.58 -45.35 15.98
CA HIS A 5 33.99 -45.04 16.23
C HIS A 5 34.32 -43.55 15.99
N TRP A 6 34.85 -42.94 17.05
CA TRP A 6 35.66 -41.72 17.08
C TRP A 6 37.12 -42.04 16.71
N THR A 7 37.84 -41.04 16.22
CA THR A 7 39.29 -40.91 16.47
C THR A 7 39.69 -39.45 16.67
N ARG A 8 40.33 -39.20 17.83
CA ARG A 8 41.04 -37.98 18.25
C ARG A 8 42.46 -37.98 17.64
N ALA A 9 43.12 -36.82 17.52
CA ALA A 9 44.25 -36.35 18.37
C ALA A 9 45.20 -35.53 17.44
N ARG A 10 46.02 -34.54 17.81
CA ARG A 10 46.51 -33.98 19.09
C ARG A 10 47.27 -32.66 18.77
N MET A 11 47.20 -31.71 19.71
CA MET A 11 48.23 -30.78 20.23
C MET A 11 49.36 -30.21 19.34
N ALA A 12 49.56 -28.88 19.44
CA ALA A 12 50.86 -28.27 19.79
C ALA A 12 50.71 -26.80 20.26
N GLY A 13 51.38 -26.42 21.37
CA GLY A 13 52.25 -25.24 21.37
C GLY A 13 51.82 -23.91 22.02
N LEU A 14 51.79 -23.89 23.37
CA LEU A 14 52.26 -22.87 24.33
C LEU A 14 52.91 -21.52 23.88
N VAL A 15 52.51 -20.46 24.62
CA VAL A 15 53.29 -19.35 25.25
C VAL A 15 53.66 -18.10 24.45
N GLY A 16 53.38 -16.92 25.04
CA GLY A 16 54.19 -15.72 24.86
C GLY A 16 53.51 -14.38 25.15
N LEU A 17 53.53 -13.94 26.42
CA LEU A 17 53.31 -12.54 26.83
C LEU A 17 54.37 -11.60 26.24
N ALA A 18 53.98 -10.40 25.80
CA ALA A 18 54.71 -9.14 26.09
C ALA A 18 53.93 -7.91 25.60
N ALA A 19 53.67 -7.00 26.52
CA ALA A 19 53.25 -5.63 26.25
C ALA A 19 54.45 -4.79 25.80
N LEU A 20 54.22 -3.84 24.88
CA LEU A 20 55.14 -2.72 24.62
C LEU A 20 54.30 -1.48 24.30
N SER A 21 54.25 -0.59 25.29
CA SER A 21 53.85 0.81 25.18
C SER A 21 54.95 1.60 24.47
N LEU A 22 54.59 2.37 23.44
CA LEU A 22 55.37 3.54 23.02
C LEU A 22 54.48 4.78 23.03
N ALA A 23 54.84 5.74 23.87
CA ALA A 23 54.46 7.13 23.77
C ALA A 23 55.55 7.87 22.96
N ALA A 24 55.16 8.75 22.04
CA ALA A 24 55.99 9.88 21.61
C ALA A 24 55.14 10.99 20.99
N CYS A 25 55.54 12.21 21.32
CA CYS A 25 54.92 13.51 21.10
C CYS A 25 55.05 14.09 19.68
N GLY A 26 54.25 15.14 19.44
CA GLY A 26 54.53 16.27 18.54
C GLY A 26 53.65 16.29 17.29
N GLY A 27 52.98 17.35 16.88
CA GLY A 27 52.92 18.76 17.30
C GLY A 27 52.48 19.60 16.10
N GLY A 28 51.55 20.55 16.30
CA GLY A 28 51.47 21.82 15.56
C GLY A 28 50.81 21.88 14.18
N GLY A 29 49.59 22.44 14.15
CA GLY A 29 49.26 23.61 13.31
C GLY A 29 48.71 23.41 11.89
N GLY A 30 47.49 23.91 11.64
CA GLY A 30 47.00 24.24 10.28
C GLY A 30 45.51 23.97 10.09
N GLY A 31 44.70 25.04 10.04
CA GLY A 31 43.24 24.97 9.98
C GLY A 31 42.66 24.43 8.67
N GLY A 32 41.44 23.90 8.80
CA GLY A 32 40.56 23.50 7.69
C GLY A 32 39.37 22.74 8.26
N GLY A 33 38.17 23.29 8.13
CA GLY A 33 36.95 22.72 8.72
C GLY A 33 36.69 21.29 8.23
N PHE A 34 36.60 20.37 9.19
CA PHE A 34 36.17 18.99 8.98
C PHE A 34 35.34 18.57 10.19
N PHE A 35 34.12 18.08 9.92
CA PHE A 35 33.30 17.39 10.92
C PHE A 35 33.82 15.95 11.03
N PRO A 36 34.36 15.48 12.18
CA PRO A 36 34.56 14.07 12.38
C PRO A 36 33.23 13.45 12.81
N ILE A 37 32.87 12.40 12.08
CA ILE A 37 31.75 11.51 12.31
C ILE A 37 32.18 10.58 13.45
N ALA A 38 31.61 10.74 14.64
CA ALA A 38 31.71 9.77 15.72
C ALA A 38 30.39 9.00 15.80
N GLY A 39 30.45 7.68 15.68
CA GLY A 39 29.32 6.80 15.97
C GLY A 39 28.88 6.92 17.44
N PRO A 40 27.67 6.45 17.79
CA PRO A 40 27.15 6.62 19.14
C PRO A 40 27.98 5.80 20.14
N VAL A 41 28.62 6.49 21.08
CA VAL A 41 29.16 5.86 22.29
C VAL A 41 27.97 5.55 23.20
N ALA A 42 27.83 4.29 23.59
CA ALA A 42 26.89 3.90 24.63
C ALA A 42 27.27 4.64 25.93
N GLY A 43 26.39 5.54 26.38
CA GLY A 43 26.54 6.19 27.67
C GLY A 43 26.41 5.17 28.79
N ASN A 44 27.46 5.04 29.60
CA ASN A 44 27.47 4.26 30.83
C ASN A 44 26.37 4.75 31.81
N PRO A 45 25.82 3.90 32.69
CA PRO A 45 24.81 4.32 33.66
C PRO A 45 25.44 5.30 34.67
N GLY A 46 24.67 6.34 35.01
CA GLY A 46 25.17 7.58 35.58
C GLY A 46 25.93 7.48 36.89
N THR A 47 27.00 8.25 36.97
CA THR A 47 27.38 8.95 38.20
C THR A 47 26.27 9.95 38.58
N PRO A 48 25.95 10.14 39.88
CA PRO A 48 24.99 11.16 40.28
C PRO A 48 25.51 12.54 39.84
N ALA A 49 24.67 13.26 39.10
CA ALA A 49 25.00 14.57 38.57
C ALA A 49 25.31 15.56 39.70
N ASN A 50 26.37 16.34 39.50
CA ASN A 50 26.68 17.51 40.31
C ASN A 50 25.47 18.49 40.26
N PRO A 51 24.90 18.93 41.40
CA PRO A 51 23.68 19.73 41.43
C PRO A 51 23.77 21.12 40.77
N ASP A 52 24.95 21.54 40.31
CA ASP A 52 25.22 22.89 39.75
C ASP A 52 25.24 22.97 38.22
N THR A 53 24.78 21.94 37.49
CA THR A 53 24.71 22.04 36.02
C THR A 53 23.39 22.69 35.60
N PRO A 54 23.39 23.84 34.90
CA PRO A 54 22.16 24.49 34.47
C PRO A 54 21.30 23.55 33.61
N PRO A 55 19.96 23.57 33.74
CA PRO A 55 19.10 22.77 32.89
C PRO A 55 19.30 23.16 31.42
N VAL A 56 19.42 22.14 30.55
CA VAL A 56 19.56 22.34 29.10
C VAL A 56 18.31 23.07 28.59
N ALA A 57 18.49 24.20 27.92
CA ALA A 57 17.39 24.96 27.34
C ALA A 57 16.87 24.28 26.07
N LEU A 58 15.54 24.08 25.98
CA LEU A 58 14.89 23.55 24.78
C LEU A 58 15.02 24.53 23.61
N GLN A 59 15.23 23.99 22.41
CA GLN A 59 15.26 24.73 21.14
C GLN A 59 14.10 24.26 20.25
N PRO A 60 12.85 24.62 20.55
CA PRO A 60 11.68 24.09 19.85
C PRO A 60 11.70 24.44 18.36
N LEU A 61 11.22 23.53 17.54
CA LEU A 61 10.86 23.86 16.15
C LEU A 61 9.74 24.91 16.17
N ALA A 62 9.89 25.97 15.37
CA ALA A 62 8.99 27.12 15.36
C ALA A 62 7.95 27.09 14.23
N GLY A 63 7.81 25.96 13.54
CA GLY A 63 7.05 25.82 12.29
C GLY A 63 7.95 25.83 11.05
N GLY A 64 7.33 25.87 9.87
CA GLY A 64 8.03 25.90 8.59
C GLY A 64 8.14 24.53 7.91
N SER A 65 9.18 24.34 7.11
CA SER A 65 9.32 23.16 6.25
C SER A 65 10.00 21.96 6.90
N GLN A 66 10.66 22.15 8.05
CA GLN A 66 11.39 21.10 8.74
C GLN A 66 10.51 20.39 9.79
N TYR A 67 10.38 19.09 9.64
CA TYR A 67 9.66 18.20 10.55
C TYR A 67 10.66 17.25 11.22
N ALA A 68 10.48 17.01 12.52
CA ALA A 68 11.21 15.99 13.28
C ALA A 68 10.23 15.01 13.92
N GLY A 69 10.59 13.73 13.93
CA GLY A 69 9.64 12.69 14.31
C GLY A 69 10.23 11.29 14.34
N THR A 70 9.34 10.30 14.26
CA THR A 70 9.69 8.90 14.36
C THR A 70 9.28 8.12 13.11
N ALA A 71 10.01 7.05 12.85
CA ALA A 71 9.53 5.93 12.05
C ALA A 71 9.18 4.76 12.98
N SER A 72 8.09 4.03 12.72
CA SER A 72 7.51 3.10 13.72
C SER A 72 8.38 1.89 14.07
N PHE A 73 9.44 1.63 13.29
CA PHE A 73 10.49 0.66 13.64
C PHE A 73 11.51 1.20 14.66
N GLY A 74 11.31 2.44 15.16
CA GLY A 74 11.99 3.02 16.31
C GLY A 74 13.16 3.95 16.02
N ASP A 75 13.24 4.46 14.81
CA ASP A 75 14.25 5.44 14.40
C ASP A 75 13.72 6.88 14.54
N THR A 76 14.62 7.80 14.88
CA THR A 76 14.35 9.25 14.78
C THR A 76 14.59 9.72 13.34
N VAL A 77 13.63 10.44 12.76
CA VAL A 77 13.72 10.98 11.39
C VAL A 77 13.53 12.48 11.36
N SER A 78 14.12 13.13 10.36
CA SER A 78 13.80 14.51 9.98
C SER A 78 13.38 14.57 8.52
N ILE A 79 12.32 15.30 8.22
CA ILE A 79 11.80 15.50 6.86
C ILE A 79 11.73 17.00 6.61
N THR A 80 12.39 17.48 5.56
CA THR A 80 12.26 18.87 5.11
C THR A 80 11.49 18.89 3.80
N LEU A 81 10.35 19.58 3.76
CA LEU A 81 9.53 19.74 2.57
C LEU A 81 9.96 20.95 1.74
N ASP A 82 9.66 20.92 0.45
CA ASP A 82 9.94 21.98 -0.54
C ASP A 82 11.40 22.44 -0.55
N GLN A 83 12.31 21.49 -0.32
CA GLN A 83 13.74 21.69 -0.35
C GLN A 83 14.43 20.49 -1.03
N PRO A 84 15.37 20.72 -1.96
CA PRO A 84 15.91 22.02 -2.40
C PRO A 84 14.99 22.83 -3.33
N ALA A 85 13.85 22.27 -3.76
CA ALA A 85 12.86 22.96 -4.58
C ALA A 85 11.43 22.54 -4.20
N ALA A 86 10.44 23.34 -4.60
CA ALA A 86 9.03 23.00 -4.41
C ALA A 86 8.70 21.62 -5.01
N GLY A 87 7.93 20.81 -4.29
CA GLY A 87 7.62 19.43 -4.67
C GLY A 87 8.78 18.44 -4.49
N GLN A 88 9.87 18.85 -3.82
CA GLN A 88 10.93 17.95 -3.34
C GLN A 88 10.97 17.88 -1.82
N LEU A 89 11.45 16.76 -1.31
CA LEU A 89 11.72 16.60 0.13
C LEU A 89 13.12 16.07 0.37
N THR A 90 13.62 16.35 1.57
CA THR A 90 14.83 15.72 2.13
C THR A 90 14.47 14.91 3.37
N LEU A 91 14.67 13.60 3.33
CA LEU A 91 14.51 12.66 4.45
C LEU A 91 15.89 12.33 5.05
N ARG A 92 16.02 12.38 6.38
CA ARG A 92 17.22 11.93 7.11
C ARG A 92 16.84 10.94 8.19
N PHE A 93 17.60 9.85 8.28
CA PHE A 93 17.60 8.96 9.44
C PHE A 93 18.58 9.55 10.45
N VAL A 94 18.06 10.28 11.44
CA VAL A 94 18.89 11.06 12.39
C VAL A 94 19.53 10.14 13.41
N ASP A 95 18.77 9.15 13.89
CA ASP A 95 19.28 8.10 14.77
C ASP A 95 18.66 6.76 14.36
N SER A 96 19.48 5.89 13.77
CA SER A 96 19.02 4.59 13.27
C SER A 96 19.64 3.41 14.01
N ARG A 97 18.80 2.42 14.31
CA ARG A 97 19.25 1.12 14.85
C ARG A 97 19.54 0.09 13.76
N PHE A 98 19.30 0.43 12.51
CA PHE A 98 19.35 -0.50 11.39
C PHE A 98 20.44 -0.16 10.37
N GLY A 99 21.41 0.68 10.75
CA GLY A 99 22.53 1.07 9.90
C GLY A 99 22.16 2.11 8.83
N LEU A 100 20.98 2.73 8.92
CA LEU A 100 20.56 3.80 8.02
C LEU A 100 21.24 5.11 8.41
N ALA A 101 21.75 5.85 7.44
CA ALA A 101 22.44 7.11 7.68
C ALA A 101 22.36 8.04 6.46
N GLY A 102 22.72 9.30 6.68
CA GLY A 102 22.75 10.35 5.66
C GLY A 102 21.39 10.93 5.30
N ALA A 103 21.38 11.72 4.22
CA ALA A 103 20.20 12.41 3.73
C ALA A 103 19.82 11.89 2.34
N LEU A 104 18.52 11.74 2.13
CA LEU A 104 17.91 11.31 0.88
C LEU A 104 17.01 12.42 0.35
N SER A 105 17.17 12.76 -0.92
CA SER A 105 16.24 13.65 -1.63
C SER A 105 15.20 12.83 -2.37
N ALA A 106 13.98 13.34 -2.52
CA ALA A 106 12.92 12.71 -3.32
C ALA A 106 11.99 13.75 -3.93
N SER A 107 11.34 13.41 -5.03
CA SER A 107 10.22 14.20 -5.57
C SER A 107 8.91 13.66 -5.00
N TYR A 108 8.00 14.54 -4.62
CA TYR A 108 6.68 14.17 -4.14
C TYR A 108 5.57 14.85 -4.93
N ALA A 109 4.45 14.15 -5.10
CA ALA A 109 3.29 14.67 -5.83
C ALA A 109 1.99 14.31 -5.12
N THR A 110 1.01 15.21 -5.22
CA THR A 110 -0.36 14.95 -4.75
C THR A 110 -0.98 13.82 -5.55
N GLN A 111 -1.61 12.92 -4.81
CA GLN A 111 -2.24 11.73 -5.30
C GLN A 111 -3.74 11.99 -5.39
N PRO A 112 -4.50 11.22 -6.18
CA PRO A 112 -5.92 11.50 -6.34
C PRO A 112 -6.76 11.31 -5.07
N ASP A 113 -6.23 10.57 -4.09
CA ASP A 113 -6.81 10.46 -2.74
C ASP A 113 -6.44 11.65 -1.83
N GLY A 114 -5.69 12.64 -2.32
CA GLY A 114 -5.21 13.80 -1.56
C GLY A 114 -3.97 13.55 -0.71
N SER A 115 -3.40 12.33 -0.69
CA SER A 115 -2.09 12.09 -0.06
C SER A 115 -0.95 12.61 -0.93
N LEU A 116 0.20 12.84 -0.33
CA LEU A 116 1.45 13.12 -1.02
C LEU A 116 2.25 11.82 -1.12
N LEU A 117 2.76 11.49 -2.31
CA LEU A 117 3.62 10.34 -2.52
C LEU A 117 5.01 10.81 -2.96
N ALA A 118 6.01 10.56 -2.13
CA ALA A 118 7.41 10.73 -2.45
C ALA A 118 8.00 9.44 -3.01
N THR A 119 8.65 9.56 -4.15
CA THR A 119 9.35 8.49 -4.87
C THR A 119 10.62 9.05 -5.52
N LYS A 120 11.35 8.23 -6.29
CA LYS A 120 12.60 8.61 -6.95
C LYS A 120 13.62 9.13 -5.94
N PHE A 121 13.81 8.39 -4.86
CA PHE A 121 14.79 8.74 -3.85
C PHE A 121 16.20 8.71 -4.43
N ALA A 122 17.02 9.69 -4.03
CA ALA A 122 18.42 9.80 -4.40
C ALA A 122 19.26 10.19 -3.18
N ALA A 123 20.45 9.62 -3.07
CA ALA A 123 21.39 9.97 -2.02
C ALA A 123 21.85 11.43 -2.18
N VAL A 124 21.84 12.20 -1.09
CA VAL A 124 22.43 13.53 -1.06
C VAL A 124 23.94 13.38 -0.84
N ALA A 125 24.73 13.86 -1.80
CA ALA A 125 26.18 13.73 -1.78
C ALA A 125 26.81 14.33 -0.50
N GLY A 126 27.85 13.69 0.01
CA GLY A 126 28.59 14.16 1.18
C GLY A 126 27.88 13.97 2.53
N THR A 127 26.70 13.34 2.57
CA THR A 127 25.95 13.14 3.82
C THR A 127 26.16 11.76 4.47
N GLY A 128 26.97 10.89 3.86
CA GLY A 128 27.30 9.57 4.42
C GLY A 128 26.21 8.51 4.24
N VAL A 129 25.47 8.57 3.13
CA VAL A 129 24.47 7.53 2.78
C VAL A 129 25.20 6.21 2.47
N PRO A 130 24.89 5.10 3.16
CA PRO A 130 25.53 3.80 2.89
C PRO A 130 25.22 3.28 1.48
N ASP A 131 26.18 2.61 0.84
CA ASP A 131 26.02 2.05 -0.52
C ASP A 131 24.84 1.08 -0.63
N ALA A 132 24.65 0.25 0.40
CA ALA A 132 23.53 -0.68 0.47
C ALA A 132 22.16 0.03 0.57
N LEU A 133 22.10 1.22 1.18
CA LEU A 133 20.91 2.06 1.14
C LEU A 133 20.72 2.66 -0.25
N THR A 134 21.79 3.16 -0.87
CA THR A 134 21.78 3.72 -2.23
C THR A 134 21.20 2.72 -3.25
N ALA A 135 21.58 1.44 -3.16
CA ALA A 135 21.06 0.38 -4.03
C ALA A 135 19.55 0.11 -3.86
N ALA A 136 18.97 0.44 -2.69
CA ALA A 136 17.56 0.22 -2.38
C ALA A 136 16.66 1.42 -2.72
N LEU A 137 17.23 2.62 -2.93
CA LEU A 137 16.48 3.87 -3.14
C LEU A 137 15.40 3.80 -4.23
N PRO A 138 15.59 3.10 -5.37
CA PRO A 138 14.54 3.01 -6.40
C PRO A 138 13.24 2.35 -5.92
N LYS A 139 13.30 1.54 -4.85
CA LYS A 139 12.13 0.85 -4.28
C LYS A 139 11.51 1.61 -3.10
N LEU A 140 12.26 2.52 -2.48
CA LEU A 140 11.82 3.28 -1.32
C LEU A 140 10.65 4.19 -1.69
N SER A 141 9.62 4.22 -0.83
CA SER A 141 8.50 5.16 -0.98
C SER A 141 8.04 5.69 0.36
N LEU A 142 7.70 6.97 0.40
CA LEU A 142 7.07 7.62 1.55
C LEU A 142 5.75 8.22 1.08
N ARG A 143 4.63 7.74 1.61
CA ARG A 143 3.31 8.33 1.39
C ARG A 143 2.86 9.00 2.67
N PHE A 144 2.42 10.25 2.60
CA PHE A 144 2.10 11.05 3.78
C PHE A 144 1.01 12.08 3.51
N HIS A 145 0.48 12.67 4.57
CA HIS A 145 -0.34 13.87 4.55
C HIS A 145 0.15 14.83 5.63
N VAL A 146 -0.24 16.09 5.52
CA VAL A 146 0.06 17.13 6.50
C VAL A 146 -1.26 17.63 7.08
N ASP A 147 -1.41 17.56 8.40
CA ASP A 147 -2.55 18.03 9.19
C ASP A 147 -2.06 19.11 10.17
N GLY A 148 -2.11 20.37 9.73
CA GLY A 148 -1.51 21.49 10.45
C GLY A 148 0.01 21.34 10.56
N ALA A 149 0.50 21.16 11.79
CA ALA A 149 1.93 20.98 12.10
C ALA A 149 2.39 19.51 12.06
N LEU A 150 1.45 18.56 11.86
CA LEU A 150 1.72 17.12 11.89
C LEU A 150 1.87 16.57 10.47
N LEU A 151 3.01 15.94 10.18
CA LEU A 151 3.23 15.06 9.03
C LEU A 151 3.01 13.61 9.48
N SER A 152 2.07 12.92 8.83
CA SER A 152 1.72 11.54 9.14
C SER A 152 1.70 10.70 7.87
N GLY A 153 2.24 9.49 7.91
CA GLY A 153 2.34 8.67 6.72
C GLY A 153 2.93 7.29 6.96
N SER A 154 3.42 6.68 5.88
CA SER A 154 4.04 5.36 5.88
C SER A 154 5.27 5.33 4.98
N LEU A 155 6.35 4.77 5.52
CA LEU A 155 7.61 4.52 4.81
C LEU A 155 7.70 3.02 4.50
N ALA A 156 7.96 2.68 3.24
CA ALA A 156 8.00 1.31 2.75
C ALA A 156 9.30 1.01 2.00
N GLN A 157 9.67 -0.27 1.94
CA GLN A 157 10.85 -0.80 1.25
C GLN A 157 12.18 -0.25 1.78
N VAL A 158 12.26 -0.02 3.09
CA VAL A 158 13.51 0.41 3.75
C VAL A 158 14.37 -0.83 4.01
N PRO A 159 15.63 -0.89 3.59
CA PRO A 159 16.46 -2.07 3.85
C PRO A 159 16.91 -2.14 5.31
N ASN A 160 16.90 -3.33 5.91
CA ASN A 160 17.52 -3.57 7.21
C ASN A 160 19.03 -3.83 7.03
N LEU A 161 19.83 -2.77 7.05
CA LEU A 161 21.28 -2.89 6.81
C LEU A 161 22.03 -3.58 7.94
N LYS A 162 21.46 -3.60 9.15
CA LYS A 162 22.06 -4.30 10.29
C LYS A 162 21.95 -5.82 10.15
N ALA A 163 20.82 -6.32 9.63
CA ALA A 163 20.63 -7.74 9.34
C ALA A 163 21.39 -8.20 8.09
N ALA A 164 21.46 -7.35 7.06
CA ALA A 164 22.14 -7.62 5.80
C ALA A 164 21.70 -8.94 5.12
N ASP A 165 20.48 -9.41 5.41
CA ASP A 165 19.88 -10.64 4.89
C ASP A 165 18.80 -10.39 3.82
N GLY A 166 18.65 -9.12 3.40
CA GLY A 166 17.62 -8.68 2.48
C GLY A 166 16.26 -8.38 3.13
N SER A 167 16.14 -8.51 4.46
CA SER A 167 14.92 -8.12 5.17
C SER A 167 14.64 -6.62 5.01
N LEU A 168 13.35 -6.29 4.96
CA LEU A 168 12.84 -4.94 4.75
C LEU A 168 12.12 -4.46 6.00
N LEU A 169 12.39 -3.22 6.37
CA LEU A 169 11.64 -2.44 7.34
C LEU A 169 10.50 -1.69 6.63
N GLN A 170 9.43 -1.49 7.38
CA GLN A 170 8.25 -0.73 6.99
C GLN A 170 7.60 -0.17 8.24
N GLY A 171 6.93 0.98 8.13
CA GLY A 171 6.29 1.56 9.30
C GLY A 171 5.62 2.89 9.05
N GLU A 172 4.83 3.32 10.04
CA GLU A 172 4.34 4.69 10.06
C GLU A 172 5.48 5.67 10.23
N VAL A 173 5.29 6.86 9.67
CA VAL A 173 6.06 8.04 10.01
C VAL A 173 5.12 9.04 10.66
N ALA A 174 5.57 9.63 11.76
CA ALA A 174 4.89 10.72 12.42
C ALA A 174 5.93 11.77 12.78
N ALA A 175 5.76 13.01 12.32
CA ALA A 175 6.72 14.08 12.56
C ALA A 175 6.01 15.43 12.71
N SER A 176 6.59 16.33 13.50
CA SER A 176 6.05 17.67 13.69
C SER A 176 7.08 18.74 13.34
N ASN A 177 6.59 19.88 12.88
CA ASN A 177 7.38 21.09 12.72
C ASN A 177 7.20 22.08 13.89
N GLN A 178 6.50 21.73 14.97
CA GLN A 178 6.28 22.62 16.13
C GLN A 178 6.60 21.96 17.47
N GLY A 179 7.54 22.53 18.21
CA GLY A 179 7.93 22.08 19.55
C GLY A 179 7.24 22.81 20.70
N ALA A 180 7.50 22.37 21.94
CA ALA A 180 7.13 23.10 23.16
C ALA A 180 8.29 23.97 23.68
N ALA A 181 7.97 25.15 24.19
CA ALA A 181 8.95 26.08 24.74
C ALA A 181 9.66 25.56 26.01
N ASP A 182 8.94 24.81 26.83
CA ASP A 182 9.43 24.22 28.08
C ASP A 182 8.62 22.95 28.43
N VAL A 183 9.14 22.15 29.36
CA VAL A 183 8.49 20.90 29.80
C VAL A 183 7.19 21.16 30.57
N ALA A 184 7.10 22.30 31.28
CA ALA A 184 5.92 22.60 32.10
C ALA A 184 4.66 22.79 31.25
N ARG A 185 4.80 23.28 30.02
CA ARG A 185 3.72 23.36 29.01
C ARG A 185 3.15 22.00 28.61
N LEU A 186 3.86 20.91 28.88
CA LEU A 186 3.43 19.55 28.57
C LEU A 186 2.74 18.87 29.76
N ALA A 187 2.56 19.55 30.89
CA ALA A 187 1.94 18.95 32.06
C ALA A 187 0.50 18.50 31.78
N GLY A 188 0.16 17.30 32.25
CA GLY A 188 -1.16 16.70 32.10
C GLY A 188 -1.12 15.20 31.88
N VAL A 189 -2.31 14.60 31.82
CA VAL A 189 -2.49 13.18 31.52
C VAL A 189 -2.56 12.97 30.01
N TYR A 190 -1.85 11.95 29.54
CA TYR A 190 -1.80 11.53 28.14
C TYR A 190 -2.20 10.08 28.03
N SER A 191 -3.01 9.78 27.01
CA SER A 191 -3.22 8.43 26.54
C SER A 191 -2.16 8.09 25.51
N PHE A 192 -1.67 6.86 25.55
CA PHE A 192 -0.65 6.40 24.62
C PHE A 192 -1.00 5.05 24.01
N ILE A 193 -0.50 4.87 22.79
CA ILE A 193 -0.28 3.57 22.18
C ILE A 193 1.21 3.43 21.87
N LYS A 194 1.71 2.22 22.05
CA LYS A 194 3.12 1.86 21.89
C LYS A 194 3.21 0.57 21.09
N ARG A 195 4.18 0.52 20.18
CA ARG A 195 4.58 -0.72 19.51
C ARG A 195 6.08 -0.89 19.57
N THR A 196 6.55 -2.07 19.96
CA THR A 196 7.98 -2.39 20.00
C THR A 196 8.29 -3.77 19.46
N THR A 197 9.49 -3.95 18.93
CA THR A 197 9.99 -5.23 18.45
C THR A 197 11.35 -5.50 19.07
N ALA A 198 11.57 -6.73 19.52
CA ALA A 198 12.88 -7.19 19.97
C ALA A 198 13.70 -7.69 18.78
N TYR A 199 14.99 -7.43 18.79
CA TYR A 199 15.95 -7.83 17.77
C TYR A 199 17.18 -8.43 18.43
N ASN A 200 17.78 -9.43 17.81
CA ASN A 200 19.10 -9.91 18.23
C ASN A 200 20.19 -8.90 17.87
N ALA A 201 21.44 -9.16 18.28
CA ALA A 201 22.58 -8.27 18.00
C ALA A 201 22.83 -7.99 16.50
N LYS A 202 22.37 -8.89 15.62
CA LYS A 202 22.43 -8.74 14.16
C LYS A 202 21.25 -7.96 13.60
N GLY A 203 20.33 -7.43 14.41
CA GLY A 203 19.16 -6.70 13.90
C GLY A 203 18.10 -7.58 13.25
N VAL A 204 18.08 -8.89 13.55
CA VAL A 204 17.01 -9.81 13.10
C VAL A 204 15.93 -9.88 14.17
N ALA A 205 14.68 -9.65 13.77
CA ALA A 205 13.53 -9.61 14.68
C ALA A 205 13.36 -10.92 15.46
N GLN A 206 13.00 -10.81 16.73
CA GLN A 206 12.79 -11.90 17.68
C GLN A 206 11.31 -11.91 18.09
N GLY A 207 10.52 -12.77 17.44
CA GLY A 207 9.09 -12.90 17.72
C GLY A 207 8.22 -11.77 17.15
N ALA A 208 6.94 -11.77 17.52
CA ALA A 208 6.00 -10.74 17.12
C ALA A 208 6.25 -9.42 17.86
N ALA A 209 5.91 -8.31 17.23
CA ALA A 209 5.91 -7.01 17.89
C ALA A 209 4.98 -7.03 19.13
N ALA A 210 5.35 -6.34 20.19
CA ALA A 210 4.47 -6.04 21.30
C ALA A 210 3.64 -4.79 20.96
N ALA A 211 2.35 -4.83 21.32
CA ALA A 211 1.42 -3.72 21.20
C ALA A 211 0.84 -3.43 22.58
N GLU A 212 1.07 -2.22 23.08
CA GLU A 212 0.73 -1.79 24.43
C GLU A 212 0.01 -0.44 24.40
N PHE A 213 -0.85 -0.21 25.37
CA PHE A 213 -1.59 1.04 25.53
C PHE A 213 -1.58 1.43 27.01
N GLY A 214 -1.96 2.65 27.34
CA GLY A 214 -2.11 3.08 28.72
C GLY A 214 -2.30 4.57 28.83
N GLN A 215 -2.18 5.07 30.06
CA GLN A 215 -2.10 6.49 30.34
C GLN A 215 -0.88 6.83 31.17
N LEU A 216 -0.34 8.02 30.99
CA LEU A 216 0.71 8.57 31.84
C LEU A 216 0.40 10.01 32.22
N ASN A 217 0.93 10.47 33.34
CA ASN A 217 0.88 11.87 33.74
C ASN A 217 2.27 12.47 33.65
N ILE A 218 2.35 13.67 33.09
CA ILE A 218 3.54 14.52 33.07
C ILE A 218 3.25 15.68 34.04
N LYS A 219 4.12 15.87 35.03
CA LYS A 219 4.04 17.01 35.95
C LYS A 219 4.82 18.20 35.39
N ALA A 220 4.56 19.38 35.92
CA ALA A 220 5.20 20.62 35.46
C ALA A 220 6.73 20.63 35.63
N ASP A 221 7.26 19.84 36.58
CA ASP A 221 8.69 19.62 36.80
C ASP A 221 9.31 18.55 35.87
N GLY A 222 8.50 17.97 34.97
CA GLY A 222 8.88 16.88 34.08
C GLY A 222 8.83 15.50 34.72
N SER A 223 8.41 15.35 35.98
CA SER A 223 8.19 14.03 36.58
C SER A 223 7.09 13.28 35.83
N VAL A 224 7.34 12.02 35.49
CA VAL A 224 6.41 11.15 34.76
C VAL A 224 5.98 9.98 35.62
N ARG A 225 4.72 9.55 35.49
CA ARG A 225 4.27 8.25 35.97
C ARG A 225 3.39 7.58 34.93
N ALA A 226 3.79 6.41 34.45
CA ALA A 226 3.07 5.65 33.43
C ALA A 226 2.29 4.47 34.02
N CYS A 227 1.05 4.30 33.59
CA CYS A 227 0.13 3.22 33.95
C CYS A 227 -0.17 2.40 32.68
N VAL A 228 0.59 1.33 32.46
CA VAL A 228 0.43 0.46 31.28
C VAL A 228 -0.84 -0.39 31.45
N GLY A 229 -1.68 -0.41 30.41
CA GLY A 229 -2.92 -1.17 30.34
C GLY A 229 -4.06 -0.65 31.23
N GLN A 230 -3.88 0.49 31.92
CA GLN A 230 -4.82 1.00 32.93
C GLN A 230 -4.99 2.53 32.84
N ALA A 231 -6.15 3.03 33.25
CA ALA A 231 -6.36 4.48 33.40
C ALA A 231 -5.37 5.05 34.41
N TYR A 232 -4.99 6.32 34.22
CA TYR A 232 -4.04 6.96 35.10
C TYR A 232 -4.61 7.09 36.52
N ALA A 233 -3.84 6.64 37.49
CA ALA A 233 -4.01 6.95 38.90
C ALA A 233 -2.63 7.06 39.54
N ASP A 234 -2.48 7.95 40.52
CA ASP A 234 -1.21 8.11 41.24
C ASP A 234 -0.72 6.81 41.91
N ASN A 235 -1.65 5.90 42.20
CA ASN A 235 -1.41 4.60 42.81
C ASN A 235 -1.71 3.42 41.86
N CYS A 236 -1.73 3.63 40.54
CA CYS A 236 -1.97 2.54 39.60
C CYS A 236 -0.98 1.37 39.81
N SER A 237 -1.48 0.15 39.67
CA SER A 237 -0.70 -1.07 39.88
C SER A 237 0.41 -1.15 38.84
N ALA A 238 1.63 -1.48 39.30
CA ALA A 238 2.86 -1.47 38.48
C ALA A 238 3.12 -0.14 37.76
N GLY A 239 2.69 0.98 38.35
CA GLY A 239 2.97 2.32 37.82
C GLY A 239 4.47 2.61 37.77
N GLN A 240 4.97 2.99 36.60
CA GLN A 240 6.39 3.17 36.34
C GLN A 240 6.78 4.64 36.50
N PRO A 241 7.62 5.02 37.48
CA PRO A 241 8.14 6.38 37.62
C PRO A 241 9.10 6.72 36.48
N GLY A 242 9.14 7.99 36.12
CA GLY A 242 9.99 8.48 35.05
C GLY A 242 10.25 9.97 35.09
N LYS A 243 10.95 10.45 34.07
CA LYS A 243 11.27 11.86 33.88
C LYS A 243 11.29 12.21 32.39
N LEU A 244 10.69 13.34 32.06
CA LEU A 244 10.78 14.02 30.77
C LEU A 244 11.62 15.28 30.97
N ALA A 245 12.69 15.41 30.20
CA ALA A 245 13.60 16.56 30.27
C ALA A 245 14.07 16.94 28.86
N ALA A 246 14.67 18.12 28.70
CA ALA A 246 15.29 18.51 27.44
C ALA A 246 16.34 17.46 26.98
N GLU A 247 16.34 17.12 25.69
CA GLU A 247 17.43 16.33 25.12
C GLU A 247 18.74 17.12 25.25
N ALA A 248 19.82 16.45 25.67
CA ALA A 248 21.11 17.08 25.88
C ALA A 248 21.70 17.64 24.56
N ASP A 249 21.49 16.91 23.46
CA ASP A 249 21.91 17.30 22.12
C ASP A 249 20.78 18.00 21.33
N GLN A 250 20.44 19.23 21.71
CA GLN A 250 19.50 20.08 20.96
C GLN A 250 19.99 20.47 19.57
N LYS A 251 21.30 20.31 19.27
CA LYS A 251 21.86 20.67 17.96
C LYS A 251 21.50 19.63 16.91
N THR A 252 21.61 18.36 17.26
CA THR A 252 21.22 17.24 16.39
C THR A 252 19.71 17.00 16.44
N TYR A 253 19.09 17.20 17.60
CA TYR A 253 17.67 16.95 17.86
C TYR A 253 16.95 18.22 18.36
N PRO A 254 16.79 19.24 17.50
CA PRO A 254 16.15 20.49 17.90
C PRO A 254 14.73 20.23 18.40
N GLY A 255 14.45 20.67 19.62
CA GLY A 255 13.13 20.60 20.25
C GLY A 255 12.78 19.23 20.83
N ALA A 256 13.69 18.25 20.72
CA ALA A 256 13.48 16.94 21.30
C ALA A 256 13.65 16.96 22.83
N LEU A 257 12.94 16.07 23.48
CA LEU A 257 13.04 15.76 24.89
C LEU A 257 13.59 14.35 25.06
N ALA A 258 14.10 14.01 26.23
CA ALA A 258 14.46 12.65 26.62
C ALA A 258 13.45 12.12 27.64
N LEU A 259 12.86 10.94 27.35
CA LEU A 259 12.00 10.22 28.29
C LEU A 259 12.80 9.11 28.98
N THR A 260 12.75 9.10 30.31
CA THR A 260 13.29 8.06 31.17
C THR A 260 12.16 7.41 31.93
N ILE A 261 12.11 6.08 32.00
CA ILE A 261 11.15 5.28 32.79
C ILE A 261 11.96 4.24 33.57
N ASP A 262 11.64 4.04 34.85
CA ASP A 262 12.33 3.11 35.76
C ASP A 262 13.87 3.32 35.79
N GLY A 263 14.30 4.59 35.67
CA GLY A 263 15.72 4.97 35.65
C GLY A 263 16.44 4.66 34.33
N GLN A 264 15.77 4.07 33.33
CA GLN A 264 16.32 3.81 32.01
C GLN A 264 15.80 4.82 30.99
N ARG A 265 16.71 5.39 30.20
CA ARG A 265 16.33 6.23 29.07
C ARG A 265 15.64 5.35 28.03
N ILE A 266 14.37 5.62 27.77
CA ILE A 266 13.55 4.88 26.83
C ILE A 266 13.72 5.45 25.42
N GLY A 267 13.79 6.77 25.26
CA GLY A 267 14.06 7.37 23.96
C GLY A 267 13.81 8.87 23.91
N ARG A 268 13.77 9.42 22.70
CA ARG A 268 13.53 10.83 22.42
C ARG A 268 12.05 11.08 22.15
N VAL A 269 11.57 12.21 22.63
CA VAL A 269 10.19 12.66 22.45
C VAL A 269 10.18 13.94 21.64
N MET A 270 9.56 13.89 20.47
CA MET A 270 9.24 15.04 19.64
C MET A 270 7.84 15.51 20.01
N VAL A 271 7.68 16.82 20.10
CA VAL A 271 6.41 17.45 20.45
C VAL A 271 5.73 17.91 19.16
N ASN A 272 4.42 17.79 19.11
CA ASN A 272 3.56 18.53 18.21
C ASN A 272 2.67 19.43 19.08
N ALA A 273 3.12 20.66 19.28
CA ALA A 273 2.39 21.62 20.11
C ALA A 273 1.19 22.16 19.32
N GLN A 274 -0.03 21.88 19.77
CA GLN A 274 -1.23 22.52 19.26
C GLN A 274 -1.85 23.38 20.37
N SER A 275 -2.61 24.42 19.99
CA SER A 275 -3.23 25.32 20.96
C SER A 275 -4.20 24.55 21.86
N GLY A 276 -3.82 24.35 23.13
CA GLY A 276 -4.64 23.68 24.16
C GLY A 276 -4.50 22.15 24.26
N ALA A 277 -3.73 21.49 23.39
CA ALA A 277 -3.45 20.05 23.47
C ALA A 277 -2.07 19.74 22.83
N ALA A 278 -1.26 18.90 23.48
CA ALA A 278 -0.02 18.41 22.89
C ALA A 278 -0.18 16.95 22.44
N MET A 279 0.39 16.66 21.27
CA MET A 279 0.68 15.29 20.85
C MET A 279 2.19 15.06 21.02
N LEU A 280 2.56 13.89 21.53
CA LEU A 280 3.97 13.52 21.73
C LEU A 280 4.28 12.27 20.91
N LEU A 281 5.47 12.27 20.32
CA LEU A 281 5.98 11.21 19.47
C LEU A 281 7.28 10.72 20.07
N ALA A 282 7.28 9.52 20.64
CA ALA A 282 8.49 8.97 21.23
C ALA A 282 9.08 7.88 20.33
N ASP A 283 10.39 7.94 20.08
CA ASP A 283 11.12 6.70 19.77
C ASP A 283 11.37 5.92 21.06
N GLU A 284 11.43 4.60 20.96
CA GLU A 284 11.86 3.72 22.03
C GLU A 284 13.06 2.93 21.57
N PHE A 285 14.07 2.86 22.43
CA PHE A 285 15.25 2.04 22.27
C PHE A 285 15.78 1.59 23.63
N THR A 286 15.95 0.28 23.78
CA THR A 286 16.70 -0.32 24.88
C THR A 286 17.66 -1.37 24.33
N SER A 287 18.83 -1.50 24.93
CA SER A 287 19.84 -2.49 24.54
C SER A 287 20.24 -3.36 25.72
N ALA A 288 20.45 -4.65 25.46
CA ALA A 288 21.00 -5.58 26.42
C ALA A 288 22.52 -5.75 26.23
N ALA A 289 23.18 -6.32 27.24
CA ALA A 289 24.64 -6.50 27.25
C ALA A 289 25.16 -7.43 26.14
N ASP A 290 24.32 -8.33 25.63
CA ASP A 290 24.64 -9.23 24.50
C ASP A 290 24.52 -8.54 23.13
N GLY A 291 24.21 -7.25 23.10
CA GLY A 291 24.01 -6.45 21.90
C GLY A 291 22.62 -6.59 21.28
N SER A 292 21.75 -7.46 21.81
CA SER A 292 20.33 -7.46 21.45
C SER A 292 19.67 -6.16 21.88
N PHE A 293 18.59 -5.78 21.19
CA PHE A 293 17.92 -4.52 21.45
C PHE A 293 16.42 -4.61 21.20
N ARG A 294 15.66 -3.77 21.87
CA ARG A 294 14.25 -3.53 21.59
C ARG A 294 14.11 -2.11 21.08
N THR A 295 13.30 -1.93 20.04
CA THR A 295 13.02 -0.61 19.51
C THR A 295 11.60 -0.49 18.98
N GLY A 296 11.08 0.73 18.89
CA GLY A 296 9.71 0.99 18.49
C GLY A 296 9.31 2.43 18.73
N THR A 297 8.01 2.69 18.79
CA THR A 297 7.49 4.06 18.94
C THR A 297 6.30 4.15 19.87
N TRP A 298 6.09 5.34 20.41
CA TRP A 298 4.90 5.74 21.13
C TRP A 298 4.26 6.91 20.42
N VAL A 299 2.93 6.88 20.35
CA VAL A 299 2.12 8.05 20.04
C VAL A 299 1.30 8.36 21.27
N LEU A 300 1.39 9.61 21.74
CA LEU A 300 0.67 10.08 22.90
C LEU A 300 -0.18 11.28 22.53
N GLN A 301 -1.40 11.32 23.06
CA GLN A 301 -2.33 12.43 22.93
C GLN A 301 -2.81 12.85 24.30
N SER A 302 -2.94 14.16 24.53
CA SER A 302 -3.58 14.68 25.74
C SER A 302 -4.94 14.01 25.98
N ALA A 303 -5.13 13.46 27.19
CA ALA A 303 -6.34 12.76 27.63
C ALA A 303 -7.24 13.65 28.51
N ALA A 304 -7.06 14.97 28.43
CA ALA A 304 -7.78 15.94 29.26
C ALA A 304 -9.31 15.91 29.04
N VAL A 305 -9.74 15.52 27.84
CA VAL A 305 -11.16 15.50 27.44
C VAL A 305 -11.55 14.11 26.96
N ALA A 306 -12.69 13.62 27.44
CA ALA A 306 -13.29 12.38 26.95
C ALA A 306 -13.77 12.55 25.50
N LEU A 307 -13.53 11.54 24.67
CA LEU A 307 -14.02 11.48 23.29
C LEU A 307 -15.52 11.23 23.26
N PRO A 308 -16.29 11.92 22.39
CA PRO A 308 -17.64 11.48 22.09
C PRO A 308 -17.62 10.09 21.43
N ALA A 309 -18.69 9.32 21.61
CA ALA A 309 -18.79 7.97 21.03
C ALA A 309 -18.66 7.97 19.49
N THR A 310 -19.02 9.08 18.85
CA THR A 310 -18.97 9.30 17.40
C THR A 310 -17.69 9.98 16.91
N ALA A 311 -16.66 10.11 17.75
CA ALA A 311 -15.43 10.83 17.42
C ALA A 311 -14.71 10.32 16.16
N LEU A 312 -14.92 9.04 15.81
CA LEU A 312 -14.34 8.39 14.65
C LEU A 312 -15.33 8.14 13.51
N ASP A 313 -16.61 8.50 13.64
CA ASP A 313 -17.62 8.22 12.62
C ASP A 313 -17.22 8.85 11.27
N GLY A 314 -17.32 8.08 10.19
CA GLY A 314 -16.99 8.51 8.85
C GLY A 314 -16.16 7.51 8.05
N GLU A 315 -15.69 7.97 6.89
CA GLU A 315 -14.83 7.21 5.99
C GLU A 315 -13.36 7.57 6.21
N TRP A 316 -12.51 6.56 6.22
CA TRP A 316 -11.08 6.68 6.46
C TRP A 316 -10.31 5.87 5.43
N LEU A 317 -9.10 6.33 5.14
CA LEU A 317 -8.09 5.54 4.43
C LEU A 317 -6.94 5.29 5.40
N CYS A 318 -6.75 4.02 5.75
CA CYS A 318 -5.73 3.61 6.71
C CYS A 318 -4.56 2.93 6.01
N SER A 319 -3.34 3.26 6.43
CA SER A 319 -2.10 2.65 5.97
C SER A 319 -1.50 1.81 7.08
N GLN A 320 -1.07 0.60 6.75
CA GLN A 320 -0.44 -0.34 7.68
C GLN A 320 0.64 -1.20 7.01
N PRO A 321 1.53 -1.83 7.79
CA PRO A 321 2.33 -2.96 7.35
C PRO A 321 1.51 -3.98 6.53
N GLU A 322 1.92 -4.25 5.30
CA GLU A 322 1.40 -5.42 4.60
C GLU A 322 1.98 -6.68 5.23
N LEU A 323 1.10 -7.67 5.45
CA LEU A 323 1.44 -8.98 5.99
C LEU A 323 1.29 -10.05 4.92
N ASP A 324 2.25 -10.95 4.85
CA ASP A 324 2.15 -12.16 4.03
C ASP A 324 1.00 -13.04 4.56
N ALA A 325 0.09 -13.44 3.67
CA ALA A 325 -1.13 -14.15 4.05
C ALA A 325 -0.86 -15.55 4.66
N LYS A 326 0.29 -16.17 4.36
CA LYS A 326 0.63 -17.53 4.82
C LYS A 326 1.38 -17.51 6.15
N THR A 327 2.27 -16.54 6.33
CA THR A 327 3.20 -16.48 7.47
C THR A 327 2.83 -15.41 8.49
N GLY A 328 2.02 -14.41 8.10
CA GLY A 328 1.72 -13.23 8.93
C GLY A 328 2.90 -12.26 9.06
N ALA A 329 4.02 -12.51 8.39
CA ALA A 329 5.21 -11.67 8.46
C ALA A 329 5.06 -10.38 7.64
N ALA A 330 5.69 -9.30 8.09
CA ALA A 330 5.79 -8.05 7.34
C ALA A 330 6.56 -8.25 6.01
N THR A 331 6.03 -7.72 4.90
CA THR A 331 6.62 -7.92 3.56
C THR A 331 7.62 -6.84 3.13
N GLY A 332 7.72 -5.74 3.87
CA GLY A 332 8.41 -4.51 3.46
C GLY A 332 7.53 -3.55 2.63
N ARG A 333 6.27 -3.88 2.33
CA ARG A 333 5.29 -3.01 1.68
C ARG A 333 4.23 -2.44 2.63
N THR A 334 3.64 -1.33 2.24
CA THR A 334 2.46 -0.77 2.93
C THR A 334 1.18 -1.24 2.25
N GLN A 335 0.23 -1.72 3.03
CA GLN A 335 -1.14 -1.96 2.62
C GLN A 335 -2.01 -0.75 2.97
N ARG A 336 -2.92 -0.35 2.08
CA ARG A 336 -3.90 0.71 2.35
C ARG A 336 -5.31 0.15 2.28
N ASN A 337 -6.15 0.49 3.23
CA ASN A 337 -7.48 -0.11 3.36
C ASN A 337 -8.51 1.00 3.57
N PHE A 338 -9.64 0.90 2.87
CA PHE A 338 -10.80 1.70 3.21
C PHE A 338 -11.35 1.20 4.55
N VAL A 339 -11.57 2.15 5.46
CA VAL A 339 -12.15 1.90 6.77
C VAL A 339 -13.37 2.77 6.94
N SER A 340 -14.50 2.16 7.25
CA SER A 340 -15.76 2.84 7.49
C SER A 340 -16.13 2.67 8.95
N VAL A 341 -16.39 3.77 9.65
CA VAL A 341 -16.77 3.77 11.06
C VAL A 341 -18.15 4.40 11.21
N GLY A 342 -19.03 3.72 11.93
CA GLY A 342 -20.35 4.23 12.26
C GLY A 342 -21.09 3.27 13.17
N THR A 343 -22.03 3.79 13.97
CA THR A 343 -22.86 2.98 14.90
C THR A 343 -22.02 2.14 15.88
N GLY A 344 -20.83 2.61 16.25
CA GLY A 344 -19.91 1.89 17.14
C GLY A 344 -19.21 0.68 16.50
N LEU A 345 -19.20 0.59 15.17
CA LEU A 345 -18.49 -0.44 14.42
C LEU A 345 -17.41 0.17 13.53
N LEU A 346 -16.30 -0.53 13.40
CA LEU A 346 -15.25 -0.28 12.41
C LEU A 346 -15.22 -1.46 11.44
N GLN A 347 -15.38 -1.14 10.17
CA GLN A 347 -15.36 -2.09 9.06
C GLN A 347 -14.17 -1.79 8.16
N THR A 348 -13.52 -2.83 7.62
CA THR A 348 -12.42 -2.68 6.65
C THR A 348 -12.75 -3.39 5.36
N ASP A 349 -12.32 -2.87 4.22
CA ASP A 349 -12.50 -3.50 2.92
C ASP A 349 -11.72 -4.82 2.73
N THR A 350 -10.73 -5.10 3.57
CA THR A 350 -9.84 -6.27 3.45
C THR A 350 -10.05 -7.38 4.47
N ILE A 351 -10.85 -7.16 5.52
CA ILE A 351 -11.17 -8.16 6.54
C ILE A 351 -12.68 -8.23 6.66
N ASP A 352 -13.26 -9.43 6.56
CA ASP A 352 -14.72 -9.64 6.53
C ASP A 352 -15.37 -9.66 7.93
N THR A 353 -14.56 -9.53 8.99
CA THR A 353 -15.02 -9.41 10.38
C THR A 353 -14.98 -7.95 10.84
N ASP A 354 -16.06 -7.50 11.48
CA ASP A 354 -16.16 -6.15 12.05
C ASP A 354 -15.45 -6.01 13.40
N VAL A 355 -15.06 -4.79 13.73
CA VAL A 355 -14.49 -4.42 15.03
C VAL A 355 -15.50 -3.57 15.80
N LYS A 356 -15.98 -4.06 16.95
CA LYS A 356 -16.82 -3.31 17.87
C LYS A 356 -15.99 -2.30 18.64
N LEU A 357 -16.42 -1.05 18.64
CA LEU A 357 -15.71 0.07 19.25
C LEU A 357 -16.30 0.45 20.62
N SER A 358 -15.43 0.91 21.52
CA SER A 358 -15.77 1.49 22.81
C SER A 358 -14.90 2.72 23.05
N ALA A 359 -15.51 3.91 23.01
CA ALA A 359 -14.81 5.17 23.25
C ALA A 359 -14.42 5.34 24.73
N ASN A 360 -13.32 6.05 24.97
CA ASN A 360 -12.70 6.25 26.28
C ASN A 360 -12.35 4.93 26.98
N ALA A 361 -11.87 3.97 26.20
CA ALA A 361 -11.49 2.65 26.66
C ALA A 361 -10.25 2.14 25.93
N GLY A 362 -9.51 1.21 26.55
CA GLY A 362 -8.37 0.52 25.95
C GLY A 362 -8.51 -1.01 26.04
N ILE A 363 -7.79 -1.75 25.20
CA ILE A 363 -7.79 -3.24 25.23
C ILE A 363 -6.47 -3.78 24.67
N GLY A 364 -6.02 -4.94 25.14
CA GLY A 364 -4.77 -5.53 24.65
C GLY A 364 -4.62 -7.01 24.95
N GLY A 365 -3.61 -7.61 24.33
CA GLY A 365 -3.31 -9.03 24.46
C GLY A 365 -4.50 -9.91 24.10
N ALA A 366 -4.74 -10.96 24.89
CA ALA A 366 -5.86 -11.88 24.68
C ALA A 366 -7.15 -11.45 25.41
N SER A 367 -7.23 -10.21 25.91
CA SER A 367 -8.38 -9.74 26.69
C SER A 367 -9.66 -9.76 25.85
N THR A 368 -10.77 -10.14 26.50
CA THR A 368 -12.13 -10.09 25.95
C THR A 368 -12.96 -8.94 26.55
N SER A 369 -12.35 -8.07 27.35
CA SER A 369 -13.01 -6.93 27.98
C SER A 369 -12.15 -5.67 27.86
N ALA A 370 -12.81 -4.56 27.54
CA ALA A 370 -12.16 -3.25 27.47
C ALA A 370 -12.00 -2.66 28.88
N VAL A 371 -10.90 -1.92 29.06
CA VAL A 371 -10.60 -1.13 30.27
C VAL A 371 -11.20 0.26 30.08
N SER A 372 -12.17 0.63 30.91
CA SER A 372 -12.83 1.94 30.85
C SER A 372 -12.00 3.07 31.48
N GLY A 373 -12.44 4.32 31.31
CA GLY A 373 -11.81 5.51 31.92
C GLY A 373 -10.57 6.01 31.17
N MET A 374 -10.31 5.46 29.99
CA MET A 374 -9.14 5.76 29.16
C MET A 374 -9.46 6.88 28.16
N ASN A 375 -9.70 8.10 28.65
CA ASN A 375 -10.04 9.25 27.81
C ASN A 375 -9.07 9.40 26.63
N GLY A 376 -9.58 9.61 25.43
CA GLY A 376 -8.74 9.73 24.22
C GLY A 376 -8.43 8.40 23.51
N LEU A 377 -8.67 7.23 24.13
CA LEU A 377 -8.54 5.94 23.46
C LEU A 377 -9.89 5.39 23.01
N VAL A 378 -9.87 4.59 21.94
CA VAL A 378 -11.01 3.79 21.50
C VAL A 378 -10.58 2.33 21.43
N ALA A 379 -11.17 1.49 22.28
CA ALA A 379 -10.95 0.05 22.27
C ALA A 379 -11.76 -0.58 21.13
N GLY A 380 -11.14 -1.49 20.39
CA GLY A 380 -11.73 -2.24 19.30
C GLY A 380 -11.63 -3.74 19.55
N GLN A 381 -12.77 -4.42 19.58
CA GLN A 381 -12.86 -5.88 19.75
C GLN A 381 -13.34 -6.53 18.46
N TRP A 382 -12.72 -7.63 18.03
CA TRP A 382 -13.22 -8.39 16.90
C TRP A 382 -14.61 -8.96 17.21
N SER A 383 -15.56 -8.79 16.29
CA SER A 383 -16.96 -9.18 16.54
C SER A 383 -17.16 -10.68 16.67
N ASP A 384 -16.30 -11.49 16.03
CA ASP A 384 -16.37 -12.95 16.07
C ASP A 384 -15.81 -13.54 17.37
N SER A 385 -14.64 -13.07 17.80
CA SER A 385 -13.87 -13.64 18.92
C SER A 385 -13.99 -12.85 20.21
N GLN A 386 -14.49 -11.62 20.15
CA GLN A 386 -14.54 -10.62 21.23
C GLN A 386 -13.16 -10.26 21.82
N LYS A 387 -12.07 -10.75 21.22
CA LYS A 387 -10.70 -10.46 21.65
C LYS A 387 -10.25 -9.07 21.19
N ALA A 388 -9.16 -8.58 21.78
CA ALA A 388 -8.49 -7.36 21.35
C ALA A 388 -8.23 -7.39 19.84
N GLY A 389 -8.78 -6.39 19.14
CA GLY A 389 -8.56 -6.21 17.71
C GLY A 389 -7.76 -4.97 17.41
N ARG A 390 -8.20 -3.81 17.87
CA ARG A 390 -7.54 -2.52 17.66
C ARG A 390 -7.59 -1.67 18.92
N VAL A 391 -6.60 -0.82 19.13
CA VAL A 391 -6.71 0.37 19.98
C VAL A 391 -6.42 1.56 19.10
N LEU A 392 -7.39 2.47 18.97
CA LEU A 392 -7.25 3.68 18.18
C LEU A 392 -7.01 4.88 19.10
N LEU A 393 -6.12 5.76 18.65
CA LEU A 393 -5.76 7.02 19.28
C LEU A 393 -5.99 8.14 18.26
N PRO A 394 -7.17 8.79 18.27
CA PRO A 394 -7.40 10.00 17.49
C PRO A 394 -6.50 11.13 18.00
N VAL A 395 -5.72 11.73 17.12
CA VAL A 395 -4.81 12.86 17.46
C VAL A 395 -5.26 14.18 16.84
N GLY A 396 -6.42 14.16 16.18
CA GLY A 396 -7.05 15.30 15.54
C GLY A 396 -8.34 14.87 14.85
N LYS A 397 -8.96 15.79 14.11
CA LYS A 397 -10.18 15.47 13.33
C LYS A 397 -9.90 14.64 12.08
N GLN A 398 -8.66 14.70 11.57
CA GLN A 398 -8.31 14.08 10.29
C GLN A 398 -7.33 12.91 10.44
N THR A 399 -6.77 12.67 11.63
CA THR A 399 -5.70 11.70 11.83
C THR A 399 -5.96 10.86 13.09
N ALA A 400 -5.86 9.54 12.95
CA ALA A 400 -5.89 8.60 14.07
C ALA A 400 -4.81 7.53 13.88
N TYR A 401 -4.05 7.24 14.93
CA TYR A 401 -3.11 6.13 14.94
C TYR A 401 -3.76 4.92 15.59
N TYR A 402 -3.28 3.72 15.28
CA TYR A 402 -3.75 2.51 15.96
C TYR A 402 -2.67 1.46 16.11
N ILE A 403 -2.89 0.56 17.06
CA ILE A 403 -2.18 -0.70 17.22
C ILE A 403 -3.17 -1.86 17.32
N GLY A 404 -2.75 -3.08 17.03
CA GLY A 404 -3.58 -4.28 17.22
C GLY A 404 -3.21 -5.44 16.30
N THR A 405 -4.04 -6.49 16.27
CA THR A 405 -3.73 -7.72 15.52
C THR A 405 -4.04 -7.59 14.02
N GLY A 406 -3.26 -8.20 13.13
CA GLY A 406 -3.47 -8.08 11.68
C GLY A 406 -4.87 -8.53 11.21
N ALA A 407 -5.43 -9.57 11.85
CA ALA A 407 -6.76 -10.12 11.59
C ALA A 407 -7.38 -10.72 12.86
N SER A 408 -8.62 -11.21 12.77
CA SER A 408 -9.27 -12.00 13.83
C SER A 408 -8.83 -13.47 13.81
N THR A 409 -8.50 -14.00 12.63
CA THR A 409 -8.14 -15.40 12.39
C THR A 409 -6.98 -15.53 11.38
N GLY A 410 -6.45 -16.75 11.22
CA GLY A 410 -5.37 -17.04 10.26
C GLY A 410 -3.99 -16.56 10.70
N ALA A 411 -3.02 -16.61 9.79
CA ALA A 411 -1.61 -16.31 10.09
C ALA A 411 -1.39 -14.88 10.60
N ALA A 412 -2.19 -13.92 10.11
CA ALA A 412 -2.13 -12.52 10.53
C ALA A 412 -2.72 -12.24 11.94
N ALA A 413 -3.44 -13.19 12.55
CA ALA A 413 -4.05 -12.98 13.87
C ALA A 413 -3.01 -12.87 14.99
N GLY A 414 -1.83 -13.47 14.84
CA GLY A 414 -0.71 -13.36 15.78
C GLY A 414 0.17 -12.12 15.57
N SER A 415 -0.05 -11.37 14.49
CA SER A 415 0.82 -10.27 14.09
C SER A 415 0.31 -8.95 14.62
N ASN A 416 1.02 -8.36 15.58
CA ASN A 416 0.72 -7.00 16.01
C ASN A 416 1.26 -5.97 15.03
N ILE A 417 0.36 -5.14 14.52
CA ILE A 417 0.62 -4.03 13.61
C ILE A 417 0.38 -2.71 14.32
N SER A 418 0.99 -1.67 13.78
CA SER A 418 0.58 -0.29 13.97
C SER A 418 0.09 0.22 12.61
N GLY A 419 -0.77 1.24 12.62
CA GLY A 419 -1.14 1.94 11.39
C GLY A 419 -1.59 3.36 11.67
N VAL A 420 -1.73 4.13 10.59
CA VAL A 420 -2.29 5.48 10.62
C VAL A 420 -3.47 5.59 9.67
N CYS A 421 -4.53 6.18 10.15
CA CYS A 421 -5.75 6.48 9.41
C CYS A 421 -5.84 7.97 9.16
N ARG A 422 -6.20 8.30 7.92
CA ARG A 422 -6.58 9.66 7.54
C ARG A 422 -8.06 9.68 7.18
N ALA A 423 -8.80 10.64 7.72
CA ALA A 423 -10.18 10.86 7.33
C ALA A 423 -10.25 11.15 5.83
N LEU A 424 -11.16 10.50 5.13
CA LEU A 424 -11.47 10.83 3.75
C LEU A 424 -12.42 12.03 3.74
N PRO A 425 -12.16 13.04 2.89
CA PRO A 425 -13.12 14.11 2.67
C PRO A 425 -14.46 13.52 2.26
N VAL A 426 -15.56 14.05 2.82
CA VAL A 426 -16.91 13.70 2.38
C VAL A 426 -17.01 14.07 0.89
N GLN A 427 -16.97 13.07 0.03
CA GLN A 427 -17.06 13.27 -1.41
C GLN A 427 -18.41 13.89 -1.76
N PRO A 428 -18.60 14.66 -2.82
CA PRO A 428 -19.96 15.03 -3.26
C PRO A 428 -20.76 13.78 -3.66
N VAL A 429 -22.09 13.82 -3.54
CA VAL A 429 -22.94 12.76 -4.11
C VAL A 429 -23.04 13.00 -5.61
N ILE A 430 -22.71 11.99 -6.41
CA ILE A 430 -22.85 11.98 -7.87
C ILE A 430 -24.23 11.42 -8.21
N ASN A 431 -25.15 12.28 -8.62
CA ASN A 431 -26.52 11.86 -8.95
C ASN A 431 -26.69 11.39 -10.41
N THR A 432 -25.66 11.52 -11.25
CA THR A 432 -25.69 11.17 -12.68
C THR A 432 -26.24 9.77 -12.93
N TYR A 433 -25.89 8.81 -12.07
CA TYR A 433 -26.26 7.40 -12.22
C TYR A 433 -27.24 6.92 -11.13
N ALA A 434 -27.89 7.83 -10.40
CA ALA A 434 -28.74 7.48 -9.25
C ALA A 434 -29.95 6.62 -9.61
N ALA A 435 -30.48 6.76 -10.82
CA ALA A 435 -31.60 5.97 -11.33
C ALA A 435 -31.20 4.58 -11.87
N ALA A 436 -29.94 4.16 -11.72
CA ALA A 436 -29.48 2.86 -12.20
C ALA A 436 -30.27 1.73 -11.55
N ALA A 437 -30.89 0.90 -12.40
CA ALA A 437 -31.67 -0.27 -12.01
C ALA A 437 -30.92 -1.56 -12.40
N PHE A 438 -31.11 -2.60 -11.60
CA PHE A 438 -30.46 -3.89 -11.81
C PHE A 438 -30.85 -4.50 -13.16
N ASN A 439 -29.86 -4.96 -13.93
CA ASN A 439 -29.97 -5.52 -15.27
C ASN A 439 -30.60 -4.60 -16.33
N VAL A 440 -30.58 -3.28 -16.11
CA VAL A 440 -31.05 -2.30 -17.10
C VAL A 440 -29.85 -1.61 -17.77
N PRO A 441 -29.81 -1.54 -19.12
CA PRO A 441 -28.83 -0.74 -19.83
C PRO A 441 -28.94 0.76 -19.49
N MET A 442 -27.79 1.40 -19.28
CA MET A 442 -27.70 2.83 -19.05
C MET A 442 -26.46 3.39 -19.76
N ALA A 443 -26.62 4.50 -20.48
CA ALA A 443 -25.50 5.22 -21.07
C ALA A 443 -24.59 5.79 -19.98
N ILE A 444 -23.30 5.46 -20.05
CA ILE A 444 -22.26 6.01 -19.18
C ILE A 444 -21.26 6.80 -20.00
N ARG A 445 -20.65 7.81 -19.39
CA ARG A 445 -19.45 8.45 -19.94
C ARG A 445 -18.21 7.64 -19.49
N ILE A 446 -17.33 7.27 -20.42
CA ILE A 446 -16.16 6.43 -20.09
C ILE A 446 -15.26 7.10 -19.04
N GLY A 447 -15.10 8.43 -19.08
CA GLY A 447 -14.34 9.19 -18.10
C GLY A 447 -14.90 9.19 -16.67
N ASP A 448 -16.13 8.73 -16.46
CA ASP A 448 -16.72 8.61 -15.13
C ASP A 448 -16.50 7.22 -14.51
N ALA A 449 -16.11 6.23 -15.34
CA ALA A 449 -15.99 4.84 -14.93
C ALA A 449 -14.63 4.55 -14.28
N ARG A 450 -14.66 4.07 -13.05
CA ARG A 450 -13.47 3.58 -12.33
C ARG A 450 -13.21 2.10 -12.63
N PRO A 451 -11.97 1.72 -12.97
CA PRO A 451 -11.59 0.31 -13.09
C PRO A 451 -11.80 -0.49 -11.79
N THR A 452 -12.14 -1.77 -11.94
CA THR A 452 -12.18 -2.78 -10.87
C THR A 452 -11.07 -3.82 -11.02
N GLN A 453 -10.08 -3.52 -11.86
CA GLN A 453 -8.87 -4.32 -12.07
C GLN A 453 -7.66 -3.39 -12.27
N PRO A 454 -6.45 -3.79 -11.85
CA PRO A 454 -5.24 -2.96 -11.97
C PRO A 454 -4.57 -3.05 -13.34
N ALA A 455 -4.90 -4.05 -14.15
CA ALA A 455 -4.19 -4.34 -15.39
C ALA A 455 -5.14 -4.82 -16.48
N ILE A 456 -4.72 -4.71 -17.73
CA ILE A 456 -5.36 -5.27 -18.92
C ILE A 456 -4.26 -5.84 -19.83
N GLY A 457 -4.58 -6.82 -20.66
CA GLY A 457 -3.67 -7.24 -21.74
C GLY A 457 -3.60 -6.20 -22.87
N TYR A 458 -2.47 -5.51 -23.03
CA TYR A 458 -2.31 -4.42 -23.99
C TYR A 458 -2.43 -4.90 -25.44
N ASP A 459 -1.92 -6.09 -25.78
CA ASP A 459 -1.99 -6.60 -27.16
C ASP A 459 -3.44 -6.82 -27.65
N GLN A 460 -4.41 -7.02 -26.74
CA GLN A 460 -5.84 -7.04 -27.10
C GLN A 460 -6.35 -5.63 -27.49
N VAL A 461 -5.87 -4.58 -26.83
CA VAL A 461 -6.17 -3.18 -27.20
C VAL A 461 -5.44 -2.82 -28.48
N TYR A 462 -4.16 -3.17 -28.61
CA TYR A 462 -3.34 -2.90 -29.79
C TYR A 462 -3.92 -3.53 -31.05
N TYR A 463 -4.44 -4.75 -30.96
CA TYR A 463 -5.21 -5.37 -32.04
C TYR A 463 -6.31 -4.43 -32.56
N LYS A 464 -7.15 -3.88 -31.68
CA LYS A 464 -8.23 -2.97 -32.05
C LYS A 464 -7.67 -1.65 -32.61
N GLN A 465 -6.66 -1.07 -31.95
CA GLN A 465 -6.05 0.19 -32.39
C GLN A 465 -5.40 0.10 -33.77
N ALA A 466 -4.81 -1.04 -34.13
CA ALA A 466 -4.28 -1.29 -35.46
C ALA A 466 -5.40 -1.26 -36.51
N ARG A 467 -6.53 -1.92 -36.25
CA ARG A 467 -7.67 -1.96 -37.16
C ARG A 467 -8.27 -0.57 -37.36
N TYR A 468 -8.50 0.16 -36.27
CA TYR A 468 -9.09 1.49 -36.31
C TYR A 468 -8.26 2.50 -37.12
N ARG A 469 -6.96 2.25 -37.27
CA ARG A 469 -6.02 3.08 -38.05
C ARG A 469 -5.65 2.48 -39.41
N ASN A 470 -6.21 1.33 -39.77
CA ASN A 470 -5.89 0.66 -41.03
C ASN A 470 -6.75 1.20 -42.17
N THR A 471 -6.16 2.09 -42.97
CA THR A 471 -6.75 2.61 -44.21
C THR A 471 -6.34 1.80 -45.45
N ALA A 472 -5.35 0.90 -45.33
CA ALA A 472 -4.86 0.08 -46.44
C ALA A 472 -5.77 -1.11 -46.75
N VAL A 473 -6.50 -1.61 -45.75
CA VAL A 473 -7.51 -2.66 -45.92
C VAL A 473 -8.90 -2.04 -45.84
N ALA A 474 -9.73 -2.30 -46.86
CA ALA A 474 -11.04 -1.69 -46.99
C ALA A 474 -11.91 -1.90 -45.73
N LYS A 475 -12.51 -0.82 -45.23
CA LYS A 475 -13.45 -0.77 -44.08
C LYS A 475 -12.85 -1.13 -42.72
N GLU A 476 -11.55 -1.42 -42.61
CA GLU A 476 -10.96 -1.77 -41.31
C GLU A 476 -10.91 -0.56 -40.35
N TRP A 477 -10.61 0.64 -40.86
CA TRP A 477 -10.68 1.86 -40.06
C TRP A 477 -12.09 2.12 -39.47
N MET A 478 -13.16 1.67 -40.15
CA MET A 478 -14.54 1.82 -39.68
C MET A 478 -14.88 0.88 -38.50
N LYS A 479 -13.97 -0.02 -38.12
CA LYS A 479 -14.22 -1.00 -37.07
C LYS A 479 -14.34 -0.43 -35.67
N GLU A 480 -13.89 0.80 -35.43
CA GLU A 480 -14.15 1.48 -34.15
C GLU A 480 -15.66 1.71 -33.93
N PHE A 481 -16.38 2.07 -35.00
CA PHE A 481 -17.84 2.28 -34.97
C PHE A 481 -18.59 0.95 -34.89
N ALA A 482 -18.14 -0.07 -35.62
CA ALA A 482 -18.67 -1.43 -35.52
C ALA A 482 -18.59 -1.96 -34.09
N ASP A 483 -17.40 -1.91 -33.50
CA ASP A 483 -17.15 -2.36 -32.13
C ASP A 483 -17.99 -1.55 -31.12
N PHE A 484 -18.21 -0.26 -31.36
CA PHE A 484 -19.13 0.56 -30.55
C PHE A 484 -20.57 0.07 -30.65
N CYS A 485 -21.08 -0.20 -31.86
CA CYS A 485 -22.43 -0.71 -32.06
C CYS A 485 -22.62 -2.08 -31.37
N GLU A 486 -21.66 -2.99 -31.49
CA GLU A 486 -21.67 -4.27 -30.77
C GLU A 486 -21.68 -4.06 -29.24
N ALA A 487 -20.83 -3.17 -28.73
CA ALA A 487 -20.80 -2.83 -27.31
C ALA A 487 -22.11 -2.17 -26.84
N ALA A 488 -22.85 -1.54 -27.74
CA ALA A 488 -24.16 -0.96 -27.50
C ALA A 488 -25.33 -1.97 -27.59
N GLY A 489 -25.05 -3.26 -27.75
CA GLY A 489 -26.06 -4.32 -27.90
C GLY A 489 -26.75 -4.30 -29.26
N LEU A 490 -26.13 -3.67 -30.26
CA LEU A 490 -26.55 -3.67 -31.65
C LEU A 490 -25.62 -4.60 -32.46
N SER A 491 -25.81 -4.70 -33.78
CA SER A 491 -25.14 -5.73 -34.59
C SER A 491 -23.81 -5.27 -35.20
N ASP A 492 -23.81 -4.20 -36.00
CA ASP A 492 -22.63 -3.64 -36.67
C ASP A 492 -22.93 -2.18 -37.05
N VAL A 493 -21.96 -1.44 -37.60
CA VAL A 493 -22.19 -0.12 -38.18
C VAL A 493 -22.69 -0.23 -39.63
N ASP A 494 -23.61 0.64 -40.05
CA ASP A 494 -23.87 0.86 -41.46
C ASP A 494 -22.71 1.65 -42.06
N ASN A 495 -21.80 0.95 -42.74
CA ASN A 495 -20.61 1.51 -43.35
C ASN A 495 -20.90 2.67 -44.33
N ASN A 496 -22.11 2.76 -44.90
CA ASN A 496 -22.47 3.87 -45.79
C ASN A 496 -22.72 5.19 -45.05
N THR A 497 -22.92 5.12 -43.74
CA THR A 497 -23.15 6.30 -42.88
C THR A 497 -21.87 6.81 -42.22
N VAL A 498 -20.78 6.03 -42.29
CA VAL A 498 -19.49 6.40 -41.72
C VAL A 498 -18.73 7.30 -42.69
N SER A 499 -18.28 8.45 -42.21
CA SER A 499 -17.50 9.42 -42.96
C SER A 499 -16.26 9.87 -42.17
N SER A 500 -15.43 10.72 -42.76
CA SER A 500 -14.28 11.34 -42.07
C SER A 500 -14.67 12.22 -40.88
N ASN A 501 -15.95 12.60 -40.76
CA ASN A 501 -16.47 13.39 -39.64
C ASN A 501 -17.13 12.53 -38.55
N SER A 502 -17.19 11.20 -38.75
CA SER A 502 -17.78 10.29 -37.76
C SER A 502 -16.86 10.17 -36.55
N VAL A 503 -17.43 10.28 -35.35
CA VAL A 503 -16.68 10.26 -34.08
C VAL A 503 -17.45 9.53 -32.98
N LEU A 504 -16.74 8.76 -32.14
CA LEU A 504 -17.39 7.91 -31.11
C LEU A 504 -18.06 8.70 -29.97
N ASN A 505 -17.61 9.92 -29.70
CA ASN A 505 -18.24 10.78 -28.69
C ASN A 505 -19.50 11.49 -29.20
N ASN A 506 -19.84 11.34 -30.49
CA ASN A 506 -21.11 11.77 -31.04
C ASN A 506 -21.72 10.67 -31.91
N PRO A 507 -22.45 9.70 -31.31
CA PRO A 507 -23.08 8.60 -32.04
C PRO A 507 -24.10 9.02 -33.09
N ALA A 508 -24.52 10.28 -33.15
CA ALA A 508 -25.38 10.78 -34.24
C ALA A 508 -24.63 10.92 -35.59
N THR A 509 -23.31 10.78 -35.60
CA THR A 509 -22.47 10.91 -36.80
C THR A 509 -22.27 9.61 -37.58
N PHE A 510 -22.85 8.49 -37.11
CA PHE A 510 -22.89 7.20 -37.78
C PHE A 510 -24.15 6.44 -37.35
N THR A 511 -24.55 5.40 -38.08
CA THR A 511 -25.74 4.60 -37.76
C THR A 511 -25.35 3.16 -37.42
N CYS A 512 -25.84 2.67 -36.28
CA CYS A 512 -25.75 1.26 -35.94
C CYS A 512 -26.91 0.47 -36.56
N THR A 513 -26.61 -0.73 -37.04
CA THR A 513 -27.58 -1.73 -37.52
C THR A 513 -28.05 -2.63 -36.39
N GLY A 514 -29.25 -3.19 -36.50
CA GLY A 514 -29.86 -4.06 -35.48
C GLY A 514 -31.18 -3.50 -34.93
N ASN A 515 -31.78 -4.20 -33.98
CA ASN A 515 -33.07 -3.81 -33.40
C ASN A 515 -32.87 -2.90 -32.18
N VAL A 516 -33.01 -1.59 -32.37
CA VAL A 516 -32.90 -0.59 -31.29
C VAL A 516 -33.94 -0.76 -30.18
N ASN A 517 -35.05 -1.46 -30.45
CA ASN A 517 -36.10 -1.76 -29.47
C ASN A 517 -35.87 -3.10 -28.75
N ALA A 518 -34.86 -3.88 -29.13
CA ALA A 518 -34.51 -5.16 -28.53
C ALA A 518 -32.99 -5.33 -28.53
N LEU A 519 -32.32 -4.54 -27.71
CA LEU A 519 -30.86 -4.58 -27.57
C LEU A 519 -30.40 -5.92 -26.99
N ASP A 520 -29.31 -6.47 -27.53
CA ASP A 520 -28.62 -7.62 -26.95
C ASP A 520 -27.83 -7.20 -25.72
N ILE A 521 -28.50 -7.26 -24.57
CA ILE A 521 -27.90 -6.94 -23.27
C ILE A 521 -26.78 -7.93 -22.87
N THR A 522 -26.66 -9.09 -23.53
CA THR A 522 -25.60 -10.07 -23.25
C THR A 522 -24.29 -9.70 -23.94
N ALA A 523 -24.34 -8.91 -25.01
CA ALA A 523 -23.15 -8.37 -25.69
C ALA A 523 -22.57 -7.13 -24.96
N MET A 524 -23.43 -6.39 -24.27
CA MET A 524 -23.06 -5.18 -23.53
C MET A 524 -22.12 -5.45 -22.36
N LYS A 525 -21.32 -4.43 -22.01
CA LYS A 525 -20.44 -4.44 -20.84
C LYS A 525 -21.21 -4.08 -19.57
N SER A 526 -20.60 -4.29 -18.40
CA SER A 526 -21.29 -4.20 -17.12
C SER A 526 -20.62 -3.20 -16.17
N ALA A 527 -21.42 -2.53 -15.35
CA ALA A 527 -20.95 -1.64 -14.30
C ALA A 527 -21.85 -1.69 -13.06
N VAL A 528 -21.37 -1.15 -11.95
CA VAL A 528 -22.17 -0.90 -10.74
C VAL A 528 -22.03 0.55 -10.30
N VAL A 529 -23.07 1.08 -9.68
CA VAL A 529 -22.99 2.37 -8.99
C VAL A 529 -22.58 2.10 -7.55
N GLY A 530 -21.38 2.53 -7.17
CA GLY A 530 -20.83 2.38 -5.83
C GLY A 530 -21.22 3.52 -4.88
N PRO A 531 -20.59 3.58 -3.69
CA PRO A 531 -20.83 4.59 -2.67
C PRO A 531 -20.87 5.99 -3.25
N ARG A 532 -21.89 6.76 -2.85
CA ARG A 532 -22.07 8.16 -3.25
C ARG A 532 -22.21 8.39 -4.77
N GLY A 533 -22.50 7.36 -5.56
CA GLY A 533 -22.79 7.51 -6.99
C GLY A 533 -21.59 7.30 -7.91
N VAL A 534 -20.45 6.87 -7.37
CA VAL A 534 -19.24 6.61 -8.16
C VAL A 534 -19.46 5.37 -9.03
N LEU A 535 -19.22 5.49 -10.33
CA LEU A 535 -19.40 4.38 -11.27
C LEU A 535 -18.16 3.48 -11.27
N TYR A 536 -18.35 2.17 -11.12
CA TYR A 536 -17.29 1.15 -11.21
C TYR A 536 -17.58 0.17 -12.34
N LEU A 537 -16.64 0.04 -13.27
CA LEU A 537 -16.77 -0.86 -14.42
C LEU A 537 -16.46 -2.29 -14.00
N THR A 538 -17.41 -3.23 -14.10
CA THR A 538 -17.23 -4.63 -13.71
C THR A 538 -16.80 -5.52 -14.86
N ASP A 539 -17.19 -5.19 -16.10
CA ASP A 539 -16.69 -5.79 -17.34
C ASP A 539 -16.39 -4.69 -18.37
N GLY A 540 -15.49 -4.97 -19.31
CA GLY A 540 -15.27 -4.15 -20.49
C GLY A 540 -14.07 -3.24 -20.45
N HIS A 541 -13.14 -3.40 -19.49
CA HIS A 541 -11.95 -2.54 -19.35
C HIS A 541 -11.14 -2.45 -20.65
N HIS A 542 -10.94 -3.57 -21.36
CA HIS A 542 -10.33 -3.56 -22.70
C HIS A 542 -11.15 -2.84 -23.76
N THR A 543 -12.47 -3.04 -23.76
CA THR A 543 -13.38 -2.46 -24.78
C THR A 543 -13.44 -0.96 -24.64
N LEU A 544 -13.72 -0.47 -23.42
CA LEU A 544 -13.81 0.96 -23.15
C LEU A 544 -12.44 1.64 -23.23
N THR A 545 -11.34 0.97 -22.86
CA THR A 545 -9.99 1.48 -23.14
C THR A 545 -9.73 1.56 -24.64
N SER A 546 -10.25 0.64 -25.45
CA SER A 546 -10.09 0.74 -26.91
C SER A 546 -10.83 1.93 -27.50
N PHE A 547 -12.01 2.29 -26.95
CA PHE A 547 -12.72 3.51 -27.34
C PHE A 547 -12.04 4.78 -26.83
N TRP A 548 -11.42 4.71 -25.64
CA TRP A 548 -10.61 5.81 -25.10
C TRP A 548 -9.43 6.15 -26.03
N GLU A 549 -8.72 5.12 -26.51
CA GLU A 549 -7.53 5.26 -27.35
C GLU A 549 -7.84 5.41 -28.85
N ALA A 550 -9.11 5.29 -29.26
CA ALA A 550 -9.53 5.25 -30.65
C ALA A 550 -9.15 6.55 -31.39
N PRO A 551 -8.71 6.47 -32.67
CA PRO A 551 -8.25 7.65 -33.42
C PRO A 551 -9.35 8.66 -33.68
N ASN A 552 -10.59 8.22 -33.90
CA ASN A 552 -11.77 9.09 -33.99
C ASN A 552 -12.61 8.98 -32.70
N GLY A 553 -11.94 8.71 -31.58
CA GLY A 553 -12.51 8.68 -30.25
C GLY A 553 -12.51 10.06 -29.59
N GLY A 554 -13.45 10.29 -28.67
CA GLY A 554 -13.45 11.47 -27.80
C GLY A 554 -12.81 11.21 -26.44
N GLY A 555 -11.97 10.18 -26.32
CA GLY A 555 -11.36 9.77 -25.06
C GLY A 555 -12.40 9.58 -23.95
N ALA A 556 -12.26 10.39 -22.90
CA ALA A 556 -13.14 10.39 -21.74
C ALA A 556 -14.62 10.68 -22.05
N ASP A 557 -14.92 11.39 -23.15
CA ASP A 557 -16.28 11.88 -23.47
C ASP A 557 -17.14 10.87 -24.24
N VAL A 558 -16.58 9.74 -24.65
CA VAL A 558 -17.36 8.68 -25.29
C VAL A 558 -18.47 8.21 -24.35
N LYS A 559 -19.70 8.12 -24.88
CA LYS A 559 -20.87 7.62 -24.16
C LYS A 559 -21.28 6.26 -24.71
N VAL A 560 -21.27 5.24 -23.89
CA VAL A 560 -21.59 3.86 -24.27
C VAL A 560 -22.60 3.28 -23.27
N PRO A 561 -23.65 2.57 -23.70
CA PRO A 561 -24.54 1.90 -22.78
C PRO A 561 -23.86 0.67 -22.16
N VAL A 562 -24.03 0.51 -20.86
CA VAL A 562 -23.60 -0.66 -20.10
C VAL A 562 -24.77 -1.18 -19.27
N VAL A 563 -24.78 -2.48 -18.99
CA VAL A 563 -25.77 -3.09 -18.10
C VAL A 563 -25.39 -2.81 -16.65
N MET A 564 -26.30 -2.16 -15.92
CA MET A 564 -26.10 -1.88 -14.50
C MET A 564 -26.37 -3.13 -13.67
N LYS A 565 -25.34 -3.61 -12.95
CA LYS A 565 -25.39 -4.84 -12.12
C LYS A 565 -25.66 -4.56 -10.65
N GLY A 566 -25.84 -3.30 -10.26
CA GLY A 566 -26.17 -2.93 -8.90
C GLY A 566 -26.09 -1.44 -8.65
N ASN A 567 -26.81 -0.99 -7.62
CA ASN A 567 -26.79 0.37 -7.12
C ASN A 567 -26.58 0.34 -5.60
N PHE A 568 -25.41 0.80 -5.18
CA PHE A 568 -24.87 0.73 -3.82
C PHE A 568 -24.53 2.12 -3.28
N MET A 569 -25.20 3.16 -3.79
CA MET A 569 -24.93 4.56 -3.41
C MET A 569 -25.03 4.82 -1.91
N SER A 570 -25.89 4.09 -1.20
CA SER A 570 -26.11 4.22 0.24
C SER A 570 -25.10 3.45 1.10
N GLN A 571 -24.26 2.59 0.50
CA GLN A 571 -23.28 1.82 1.24
C GLN A 571 -22.06 2.68 1.58
N ASN A 572 -21.39 2.32 2.68
CA ASN A 572 -20.06 2.81 2.99
C ASN A 572 -18.98 2.07 2.14
N ASN A 573 -17.75 2.59 2.11
CA ASN A 573 -16.72 2.00 1.23
C ASN A 573 -16.37 0.57 1.65
N ALA A 574 -16.22 0.30 2.95
CA ALA A 574 -15.84 -1.03 3.43
C ALA A 574 -16.87 -2.10 3.03
N THR A 575 -18.16 -1.84 3.27
CA THR A 575 -19.26 -2.75 2.90
C THR A 575 -19.32 -2.96 1.40
N PHE A 576 -19.22 -1.90 0.62
CA PHE A 576 -19.23 -1.98 -0.84
C PHE A 576 -18.10 -2.87 -1.36
N TRP A 577 -16.86 -2.63 -0.94
CA TRP A 577 -15.71 -3.39 -1.42
C TRP A 577 -15.69 -4.84 -0.94
N ARG A 578 -16.17 -5.13 0.28
CA ARG A 578 -16.42 -6.51 0.72
C ARG A 578 -17.44 -7.21 -0.19
N GLY A 579 -18.54 -6.52 -0.54
CA GLY A 579 -19.53 -7.02 -1.48
C GLY A 579 -18.94 -7.30 -2.86
N MET A 580 -18.13 -6.39 -3.40
CA MET A 580 -17.43 -6.56 -4.67
C MET A 580 -16.49 -7.78 -4.66
N ARG A 581 -15.73 -7.97 -3.58
CA ARG A 581 -14.86 -9.17 -3.40
C ARG A 581 -15.69 -10.46 -3.32
N ALA A 582 -16.71 -10.48 -2.48
CA ALA A 582 -17.56 -11.66 -2.26
C ALA A 582 -18.27 -12.09 -3.56
N ASN A 583 -18.74 -11.12 -4.35
CA ASN A 583 -19.40 -11.35 -5.63
C ASN A 583 -18.44 -11.57 -6.80
N LYS A 584 -17.12 -11.52 -6.58
CA LYS A 584 -16.08 -11.65 -7.61
C LYS A 584 -16.22 -10.66 -8.76
N THR A 585 -16.66 -9.44 -8.47
CA THR A 585 -16.82 -8.33 -9.43
C THR A 585 -15.67 -7.32 -9.37
N VAL A 586 -14.56 -7.70 -8.74
CA VAL A 586 -13.30 -6.96 -8.68
C VAL A 586 -12.12 -7.92 -8.78
N TRP A 587 -11.07 -7.52 -9.51
CA TRP A 587 -9.80 -8.23 -9.61
C TRP A 587 -8.70 -7.45 -8.88
N LEU A 588 -8.27 -7.95 -7.73
CA LEU A 588 -7.31 -7.28 -6.85
C LEU A 588 -5.93 -7.96 -6.86
N LYS A 589 -5.47 -8.36 -8.06
CA LYS A 589 -4.13 -8.93 -8.26
C LYS A 589 -3.42 -8.23 -9.42
N GLN A 590 -2.17 -7.90 -9.19
CA GLN A 590 -1.24 -7.34 -10.18
C GLN A 590 -0.79 -8.43 -11.18
N PRO A 591 -0.17 -8.06 -12.31
CA PRO A 591 0.31 -9.03 -13.31
C PRO A 591 1.32 -10.04 -12.76
N ASP A 592 2.11 -9.65 -11.75
CA ASP A 592 3.08 -10.50 -11.03
C ASP A 592 2.42 -11.42 -9.99
N GLY A 593 1.08 -11.44 -9.91
CA GLY A 593 0.30 -12.21 -8.94
C GLY A 593 0.17 -11.56 -7.57
N ARG A 594 0.79 -10.38 -7.35
CA ARG A 594 0.77 -9.69 -6.07
C ARG A 594 -0.63 -9.17 -5.76
N ALA A 595 -1.13 -9.50 -4.58
CA ALA A 595 -2.39 -8.97 -4.08
C ALA A 595 -2.28 -7.45 -3.86
N ILE A 596 -3.36 -6.74 -4.16
CA ILE A 596 -3.56 -5.32 -3.89
C ILE A 596 -4.88 -5.10 -3.17
N THR A 597 -5.09 -3.87 -2.75
CA THR A 597 -6.34 -3.41 -2.13
C THR A 597 -7.14 -2.54 -3.10
N PRO A 598 -8.45 -2.33 -2.86
CA PRO A 598 -9.24 -1.40 -3.65
C PRO A 598 -8.66 0.02 -3.73
N ALA A 599 -7.97 0.47 -2.67
CA ALA A 599 -7.31 1.77 -2.64
C ALA A 599 -6.11 1.89 -3.62
N GLU A 600 -5.64 0.77 -4.17
CA GLU A 600 -4.55 0.72 -5.17
C GLU A 600 -5.06 0.59 -6.61
N LEU A 601 -6.38 0.48 -6.82
CA LEU A 601 -6.94 0.43 -8.16
C LEU A 601 -6.70 1.76 -8.91
N PRO A 602 -6.44 1.71 -10.23
CA PRO A 602 -6.40 2.90 -11.06
C PRO A 602 -7.72 3.67 -10.99
N GLN A 603 -7.67 4.98 -11.19
CA GLN A 603 -8.87 5.82 -11.09
C GLN A 603 -9.57 6.05 -12.42
N GLN A 604 -8.91 5.73 -13.53
CA GLN A 604 -9.41 5.97 -14.87
C GLN A 604 -9.01 4.81 -15.80
N LEU A 605 -9.80 4.63 -16.85
CA LEU A 605 -9.49 3.76 -17.98
C LEU A 605 -8.47 4.45 -18.91
N GLY A 606 -7.92 3.72 -19.88
CA GLY A 606 -6.87 4.24 -20.78
C GLY A 606 -5.49 3.67 -20.48
N LEU A 607 -4.66 3.52 -21.51
CA LEU A 607 -3.33 2.90 -21.42
C LEU A 607 -2.33 3.78 -20.66
N SER A 608 -2.55 5.09 -20.63
CA SER A 608 -1.70 6.06 -19.91
C SER A 608 -2.22 6.43 -18.52
N ASN A 609 -3.34 5.85 -18.08
CA ASN A 609 -4.06 6.26 -16.87
C ASN A 609 -3.95 5.28 -15.70
N GLY A 610 -2.92 4.43 -15.72
CA GLY A 610 -2.52 3.58 -14.59
C GLY A 610 -2.96 2.11 -14.67
N LEU A 611 -3.78 1.73 -15.66
CA LEU A 611 -3.95 0.31 -15.99
C LEU A 611 -2.61 -0.23 -16.50
N GLN A 612 -2.10 -1.29 -15.90
CA GLN A 612 -0.86 -1.92 -16.33
C GLN A 612 -1.08 -2.93 -17.46
N ASP A 613 -0.01 -3.28 -18.17
CA ASP A 613 -0.03 -4.42 -19.09
C ASP A 613 0.09 -5.73 -18.31
N ASP A 614 -0.80 -6.68 -18.60
CA ASP A 614 -0.69 -8.08 -18.20
C ASP A 614 -0.50 -8.96 -19.45
N PRO A 615 0.74 -9.40 -19.74
CA PRO A 615 1.03 -10.23 -20.90
C PRO A 615 0.34 -11.60 -20.89
N TYR A 616 0.05 -12.17 -19.72
CA TYR A 616 -0.75 -13.39 -19.64
C TYR A 616 -2.20 -13.09 -19.98
N ARG A 617 -2.77 -12.00 -19.44
CA ARG A 617 -4.12 -11.57 -19.82
C ARG A 617 -4.23 -11.30 -21.32
N ALA A 618 -3.19 -10.77 -21.95
CA ALA A 618 -3.11 -10.61 -23.40
C ALA A 618 -3.06 -11.96 -24.13
N LEU A 619 -2.19 -12.89 -23.70
CA LEU A 619 -2.11 -14.25 -24.22
C LEU A 619 -3.49 -14.95 -24.23
N LEU A 620 -4.24 -14.88 -23.12
CA LEU A 620 -5.54 -15.54 -23.00
C LEU A 620 -6.63 -14.98 -23.92
N TYR A 621 -6.46 -13.77 -24.45
CA TYR A 621 -7.33 -13.28 -25.51
C TYR A 621 -7.10 -14.05 -26.82
N PHE A 622 -5.86 -14.39 -27.13
CA PHE A 622 -5.49 -15.12 -28.34
C PHE A 622 -5.63 -16.64 -28.22
N THR A 623 -5.76 -17.20 -27.02
CA THR A 623 -6.12 -18.62 -26.83
C THR A 623 -7.63 -18.88 -26.91
N ARG A 624 -8.44 -17.83 -27.01
CA ARG A 624 -9.89 -17.93 -27.20
C ARG A 624 -10.21 -18.58 -28.54
N ASP A 625 -11.17 -19.51 -28.52
CA ASP A 625 -11.56 -20.41 -29.60
C ASP A 625 -10.44 -21.36 -30.07
N VAL A 626 -9.26 -21.33 -29.44
CA VAL A 626 -8.13 -22.25 -29.69
C VAL A 626 -7.99 -23.29 -28.59
N GLY A 627 -7.95 -22.85 -27.32
CA GLY A 627 -7.83 -23.70 -26.12
C GLY A 627 -9.08 -23.71 -25.23
N TYR A 628 -9.86 -22.63 -25.26
CA TYR A 628 -11.14 -22.51 -24.54
C TYR A 628 -12.12 -21.66 -25.37
N LYS A 629 -13.41 -21.80 -25.10
CA LYS A 629 -14.47 -20.94 -25.64
C LYS A 629 -15.20 -20.28 -24.48
N GLN A 630 -15.43 -18.97 -24.57
CA GLN A 630 -16.15 -18.24 -23.53
C GLN A 630 -17.54 -18.88 -23.31
N PRO A 631 -17.85 -19.35 -22.09
CA PRO A 631 -19.17 -19.90 -21.77
C PRO A 631 -20.26 -18.84 -21.86
N ALA A 632 -21.51 -19.24 -22.11
CA ALA A 632 -22.65 -18.32 -22.07
C ALA A 632 -22.78 -17.66 -20.69
N ASP A 633 -22.67 -18.44 -19.62
CA ASP A 633 -22.64 -17.96 -18.22
C ASP A 633 -21.19 -17.72 -17.74
N SER A 634 -20.45 -16.91 -18.51
CA SER A 634 -19.07 -16.56 -18.18
C SER A 634 -18.99 -15.87 -16.81
N THR A 635 -18.00 -16.25 -16.01
CA THR A 635 -17.63 -15.44 -14.84
C THR A 635 -16.94 -14.17 -15.29
N GLU A 636 -17.07 -13.10 -14.50
CA GLU A 636 -16.19 -11.93 -14.61
C GLU A 636 -14.73 -12.37 -14.44
N PHE A 637 -13.82 -11.69 -15.15
CA PHE A 637 -12.37 -11.96 -15.13
C PHE A 637 -11.95 -13.40 -15.54
N LEU A 638 -12.74 -14.09 -16.38
CA LEU A 638 -12.48 -15.46 -16.82
C LEU A 638 -11.02 -15.69 -17.29
N GLU A 639 -10.47 -14.80 -18.11
CA GLU A 639 -9.10 -14.93 -18.61
C GLU A 639 -8.04 -14.75 -17.52
N PHE A 640 -8.31 -13.95 -16.50
CA PHE A 640 -7.38 -13.78 -15.38
C PHE A 640 -7.29 -15.05 -14.53
N TYR A 641 -8.39 -15.78 -14.36
CA TYR A 641 -8.35 -17.07 -13.66
C TYR A 641 -7.56 -18.13 -14.45
N TRP A 642 -7.70 -18.15 -15.77
CA TRP A 642 -6.87 -19.00 -16.63
C TRP A 642 -5.39 -18.58 -16.60
N SER A 643 -5.11 -17.26 -16.58
CA SER A 643 -3.76 -16.73 -16.37
C SER A 643 -3.16 -17.21 -15.05
N GLU A 644 -3.89 -17.09 -13.94
CA GLU A 644 -3.47 -17.56 -12.62
C GLU A 644 -3.15 -19.06 -12.64
N TRP A 645 -4.01 -19.86 -13.29
CA TRP A 645 -3.80 -21.31 -13.41
C TRP A 645 -2.58 -21.69 -14.26
N LEU A 646 -2.36 -21.02 -15.40
CA LEU A 646 -1.21 -21.30 -16.27
C LEU A 646 0.13 -20.97 -15.59
N GLN A 647 0.16 -19.92 -14.78
CA GLN A 647 1.35 -19.51 -14.04
C GLN A 647 1.66 -20.42 -12.86
N ALA A 648 0.63 -21.01 -12.22
CA ALA A 648 0.78 -21.87 -11.06
C ALA A 648 1.43 -23.22 -11.41
N ALA A 649 2.00 -23.87 -10.38
CA ALA A 649 2.44 -25.25 -10.50
C ALA A 649 1.23 -26.21 -10.62
N PRO A 650 1.33 -27.30 -11.40
CA PRO A 650 2.52 -27.77 -12.12
C PRO A 650 2.75 -27.13 -13.50
N GLN A 651 1.82 -26.34 -14.03
CA GLN A 651 1.87 -25.79 -15.40
C GLN A 651 3.12 -24.92 -15.60
N ASN A 652 3.41 -24.02 -14.65
CA ASN A 652 4.60 -23.16 -14.64
C ASN A 652 4.91 -22.52 -16.01
N LEU A 653 3.88 -22.11 -16.76
CA LEU A 653 4.07 -21.50 -18.08
C LEU A 653 4.76 -20.15 -17.86
N LYS A 654 6.03 -20.02 -18.26
CA LYS A 654 6.81 -18.79 -18.09
C LYS A 654 6.86 -18.02 -19.39
N LEU A 655 6.21 -16.86 -19.45
CA LEU A 655 6.23 -16.03 -20.65
C LEU A 655 7.62 -15.49 -21.01
N SER A 656 8.54 -15.43 -20.05
CA SER A 656 9.95 -15.09 -20.29
C SER A 656 10.69 -16.10 -21.19
N ALA A 657 10.11 -17.29 -21.44
CA ALA A 657 10.66 -18.26 -22.39
C ALA A 657 10.34 -17.92 -23.86
N TYR A 658 9.50 -16.91 -24.11
CA TYR A 658 9.04 -16.52 -25.44
C TYR A 658 9.41 -15.07 -25.73
N THR A 659 9.65 -14.78 -27.02
CA THR A 659 9.80 -13.41 -27.51
C THR A 659 8.44 -12.94 -28.03
N LEU A 660 7.64 -12.33 -27.16
CA LEU A 660 6.25 -11.98 -27.51
C LEU A 660 6.16 -10.94 -28.64
N THR A 661 7.23 -10.20 -28.93
CA THR A 661 7.36 -9.29 -30.10
C THR A 661 7.54 -10.01 -31.44
N ASN A 662 7.82 -11.31 -31.43
CA ASN A 662 7.98 -12.13 -32.62
C ASN A 662 6.72 -12.99 -32.84
N ALA A 663 6.15 -12.93 -34.04
CA ALA A 663 4.90 -13.64 -34.36
C ALA A 663 5.00 -15.16 -34.13
N SER A 664 6.06 -15.80 -34.62
CA SER A 664 6.24 -17.25 -34.47
C SER A 664 6.41 -17.66 -33.01
N SER A 665 7.21 -16.90 -32.24
CA SER A 665 7.41 -17.18 -30.81
C SER A 665 6.14 -16.95 -29.99
N TYR A 666 5.33 -15.93 -30.31
CA TYR A 666 4.07 -15.69 -29.63
C TYR A 666 3.01 -16.76 -30.00
N LEU A 667 2.95 -17.19 -31.26
CA LEU A 667 2.12 -18.34 -31.67
C LEU A 667 2.52 -19.62 -30.94
N GLN A 668 3.80 -19.82 -30.65
CA GLN A 668 4.25 -20.93 -29.81
C GLN A 668 3.72 -20.80 -28.38
N ALA A 669 3.78 -19.61 -27.77
CA ALA A 669 3.20 -19.38 -26.45
C ALA A 669 1.68 -19.66 -26.41
N ILE A 670 0.94 -19.23 -27.45
CA ILE A 670 -0.50 -19.52 -27.61
C ILE A 670 -0.74 -21.03 -27.74
N THR A 671 0.11 -21.72 -28.49
CA THR A 671 0.03 -23.17 -28.67
C THR A 671 0.23 -23.91 -27.35
N ASP A 672 1.32 -23.58 -26.64
CA ASP A 672 1.67 -24.23 -25.38
C ASP A 672 0.61 -23.99 -24.31
N ALA A 673 0.13 -22.74 -24.17
CA ALA A 673 -0.96 -22.41 -23.27
C ALA A 673 -2.24 -23.17 -23.60
N SER A 674 -2.67 -23.16 -24.88
CA SER A 674 -3.90 -23.84 -25.30
C SER A 674 -3.83 -25.35 -25.08
N ASN A 675 -2.68 -25.97 -25.35
CA ASN A 675 -2.46 -27.40 -25.11
C ASN A 675 -2.54 -27.74 -23.62
N LEU A 676 -1.97 -26.91 -22.74
CA LEU A 676 -2.13 -27.09 -21.29
C LEU A 676 -3.61 -27.02 -20.88
N MET A 677 -4.35 -26.03 -21.38
CA MET A 677 -5.78 -25.88 -21.10
C MET A 677 -6.58 -27.10 -21.58
N ILE A 678 -6.33 -27.62 -22.78
CA ILE A 678 -7.02 -28.78 -23.34
C ILE A 678 -6.64 -30.09 -22.62
N ALA A 679 -5.39 -30.22 -22.16
CA ALA A 679 -4.93 -31.41 -21.44
C ALA A 679 -5.48 -31.48 -20.00
N THR A 680 -5.90 -30.36 -19.41
CA THR A 680 -6.36 -30.33 -18.02
C THR A 680 -7.64 -31.17 -17.80
N PRO A 681 -7.77 -31.94 -16.71
CA PRO A 681 -9.01 -32.64 -16.37
C PRO A 681 -10.20 -31.67 -16.28
N GLY A 682 -11.37 -32.11 -16.77
CA GLY A 682 -12.54 -31.24 -16.89
C GLY A 682 -13.08 -30.69 -15.57
N ASP A 683 -12.83 -31.39 -14.47
CA ASP A 683 -13.22 -31.07 -13.10
C ASP A 683 -12.16 -30.26 -12.34
N THR A 684 -10.99 -29.99 -12.93
CA THR A 684 -9.93 -29.17 -12.31
C THR A 684 -10.43 -27.76 -12.07
N ILE A 685 -10.30 -27.24 -10.85
CA ILE A 685 -10.61 -25.85 -10.53
C ILE A 685 -9.56 -24.92 -11.14
N ILE A 686 -10.02 -23.92 -11.89
CA ILE A 686 -9.14 -22.99 -12.59
C ILE A 686 -8.86 -21.76 -11.73
N GLY A 687 -7.61 -21.61 -11.29
CA GLY A 687 -7.15 -20.50 -10.47
C GLY A 687 -8.02 -20.32 -9.22
N SER A 688 -8.26 -19.07 -8.84
CA SER A 688 -9.15 -18.72 -7.72
C SER A 688 -10.64 -18.58 -8.11
N SER A 689 -11.04 -19.08 -9.30
CA SER A 689 -12.42 -18.92 -9.80
C SER A 689 -13.45 -19.70 -9.00
N GLY A 690 -13.06 -20.83 -8.40
CA GLY A 690 -14.00 -21.81 -7.84
C GLY A 690 -14.85 -22.54 -8.89
N LYS A 691 -14.53 -22.39 -10.19
CA LYS A 691 -15.18 -23.07 -11.32
C LYS A 691 -14.24 -24.10 -11.93
N THR A 692 -14.80 -25.18 -12.45
CA THR A 692 -14.05 -26.25 -13.12
C THR A 692 -13.59 -25.82 -14.53
N ALA A 693 -12.63 -26.53 -15.11
CA ALA A 693 -12.16 -26.28 -16.47
C ALA A 693 -13.30 -26.29 -17.50
N LEU A 694 -14.24 -27.24 -17.38
CA LEU A 694 -15.42 -27.29 -18.25
C LEU A 694 -16.33 -26.07 -18.06
N GLN A 695 -16.60 -25.66 -16.82
CA GLN A 695 -17.37 -24.44 -16.52
C GLN A 695 -16.66 -23.16 -16.97
N MET A 696 -15.33 -23.22 -17.12
CA MET A 696 -14.47 -22.14 -17.61
C MET A 696 -14.23 -22.22 -19.13
N GLY A 697 -14.95 -23.10 -19.83
CA GLY A 697 -15.02 -23.12 -21.28
C GLY A 697 -13.94 -23.93 -21.98
N LYS A 698 -13.21 -24.79 -21.26
CA LYS A 698 -12.21 -25.68 -21.84
C LYS A 698 -12.73 -26.38 -23.12
N LEU A 699 -11.92 -26.36 -24.19
CA LEU A 699 -12.22 -27.13 -25.41
C LEU A 699 -11.79 -28.60 -25.29
N ALA A 700 -12.47 -29.47 -26.05
CA ALA A 700 -12.13 -30.88 -26.14
C ALA A 700 -10.87 -31.15 -26.98
N SER A 701 -10.57 -30.28 -27.95
CA SER A 701 -9.42 -30.39 -28.83
C SER A 701 -8.94 -29.02 -29.30
N PHE A 702 -7.70 -28.97 -29.79
CA PHE A 702 -7.06 -27.76 -30.30
C PHE A 702 -7.69 -27.33 -31.63
N SER A 703 -8.14 -26.07 -31.73
CA SER A 703 -8.67 -25.55 -32.99
C SER A 703 -7.56 -25.10 -33.93
N THR A 704 -7.14 -25.98 -34.84
CA THR A 704 -6.17 -25.63 -35.91
C THR A 704 -6.71 -24.55 -36.84
N LYS A 705 -8.04 -24.51 -37.05
CA LYS A 705 -8.68 -23.50 -37.91
C LYS A 705 -8.51 -22.11 -37.32
N ASP A 706 -8.91 -21.93 -36.06
CA ASP A 706 -8.87 -20.62 -35.41
C ASP A 706 -7.44 -20.18 -35.12
N PHE A 707 -6.56 -21.12 -34.78
CA PHE A 707 -5.12 -20.85 -34.64
C PHE A 707 -4.49 -20.31 -35.94
N LYS A 708 -4.75 -20.94 -37.10
CA LYS A 708 -4.25 -20.46 -38.40
C LYS A 708 -4.75 -19.05 -38.73
N ALA A 709 -5.95 -18.68 -38.28
CA ALA A 709 -6.50 -17.35 -38.51
C ALA A 709 -5.79 -16.25 -37.70
N LEU A 710 -5.09 -16.59 -36.60
CA LEU A 710 -4.37 -15.61 -35.79
C LEU A 710 -3.12 -15.04 -36.49
N SER A 711 -2.44 -15.87 -37.28
CA SER A 711 -1.12 -15.57 -37.84
C SER A 711 -1.13 -14.97 -39.24
N VAL A 712 -2.32 -14.79 -39.84
CA VAL A 712 -2.44 -14.23 -41.20
C VAL A 712 -1.79 -12.83 -41.23
N PRO A 713 -0.81 -12.58 -42.13
CA PRO A 713 -0.03 -11.34 -42.14
C PRO A 713 -0.86 -10.06 -42.22
N VAL A 714 -0.32 -8.95 -41.69
CA VAL A 714 -0.97 -7.63 -41.72
C VAL A 714 -1.18 -7.07 -43.14
N THR A 715 -0.43 -7.60 -44.11
CA THR A 715 -0.52 -7.25 -45.54
C THR A 715 -1.63 -7.96 -46.29
N ASP A 716 -2.22 -9.01 -45.71
CA ASP A 716 -3.26 -9.80 -46.38
C ASP A 716 -4.62 -9.10 -46.33
N ALA A 717 -5.56 -9.53 -47.17
CA ALA A 717 -6.91 -8.96 -47.21
C ALA A 717 -7.73 -9.20 -45.93
N LYS A 718 -7.35 -10.18 -45.11
CA LYS A 718 -7.99 -10.52 -43.83
C LYS A 718 -6.94 -10.85 -42.77
N PRO A 719 -6.19 -9.87 -42.26
CA PRO A 719 -5.14 -10.12 -41.29
C PRO A 719 -5.65 -10.74 -40.00
N GLY A 720 -4.78 -11.52 -39.37
CA GLY A 720 -5.04 -12.14 -38.09
C GLY A 720 -4.97 -11.14 -36.95
N LYS A 721 -5.68 -11.44 -35.86
CA LYS A 721 -5.74 -10.55 -34.69
C LYS A 721 -4.34 -10.31 -34.08
N LEU A 722 -3.50 -11.34 -34.04
CA LEU A 722 -2.15 -11.25 -33.52
C LEU A 722 -1.27 -10.38 -34.44
N ALA A 723 -1.37 -10.54 -35.76
CA ALA A 723 -0.61 -9.74 -36.72
C ALA A 723 -0.88 -8.24 -36.54
N TYR A 724 -2.14 -7.86 -36.34
CA TYR A 724 -2.52 -6.48 -36.04
C TYR A 724 -1.94 -5.95 -34.72
N ALA A 725 -2.02 -6.73 -33.64
CA ALA A 725 -1.45 -6.34 -32.35
C ALA A 725 0.07 -6.09 -32.45
N LEU A 726 0.79 -7.01 -33.10
CA LEU A 726 2.24 -6.90 -33.32
C LEU A 726 2.60 -5.70 -34.18
N TYR A 727 1.84 -5.45 -35.24
CA TYR A 727 2.04 -4.30 -36.10
C TYR A 727 1.90 -2.99 -35.33
N TYR A 728 0.80 -2.82 -34.57
CA TYR A 728 0.60 -1.59 -33.79
C TYR A 728 1.66 -1.41 -32.70
N ARG A 729 2.04 -2.50 -32.01
CA ARG A 729 3.12 -2.44 -31.02
C ARG A 729 4.45 -2.02 -31.63
N ALA A 730 4.78 -2.49 -32.82
CA ALA A 730 5.99 -2.06 -33.53
C ALA A 730 5.96 -0.57 -33.88
N LEU A 731 4.79 -0.03 -34.26
CA LEU A 731 4.61 1.42 -34.49
C LEU A 731 4.82 2.26 -33.23
N LEU A 732 4.40 1.76 -32.07
CA LEU A 732 4.62 2.45 -30.79
C LEU A 732 6.11 2.46 -30.40
N ALA A 733 6.84 1.37 -30.64
CA ALA A 733 8.26 1.26 -30.32
C ALA A 733 9.17 2.11 -31.24
N ALA A 734 8.67 2.54 -32.40
CA ALA A 734 9.40 3.38 -33.34
C ALA A 734 9.28 4.89 -33.04
N LYS A 735 8.44 5.27 -32.08
CA LYS A 735 8.26 6.65 -31.59
C LYS A 735 9.07 6.84 -30.31
#